data_AF-A0AAP9QXG5-F1
#
_entry.id   AF-A0AAP9QXG5-F1
#
_cell.length_a   1.000
_cell.length_b   1.000
_cell.length_c   1.000
_cell.angle_alpha   90.00
_cell.angle_beta   90.00
_cell.angle_gamma   90.00
#
_symmetry.space_group_name_H-M   'P 1'
#
loop_
_entity.id
_entity.type
_entity.pdbx_description
1 polymer ?
#
loop_
_entity_poly.entity_id
_entity_poly.type
_entity_poly.pdbx_seq_one_letter_code
_entity_poly.pdbx_strand_id
1 'polypeptide(L)'
;MSNRIDRDVINALIAGHFADPFSVLGMHRTEAGLEVRALLPDATEVWVIEPKTGRKVGKLECLDSRGFFSGLLPRRKNAFRYQLAVTWHGQQNLIDDPYRFGPLLQDVDAWLLSEGTHLRPYETLGAHADTMDGVTGTRFSVWAPNARRVSVVGQFNYWDGRRHPMRLRKESGIWELFIPGALNGQLYKFELIDAHGNLRVKADPYAFESQMRPESASLICDLPPKVEQPAARKAANQFDAPISIYEVHLGSWRRHTDNNFWLSYRELADQLVPYAKWMGFTHLELLPVNEHPFDGSWGYQPTGLYAPTRRFGTREDFRYFIDAAHAAGLNVILDWVPGHFPADDFALASFDGTSLYEHSDPREGYHQDWNTLIYNYGRREVSNYLVGNALYWIERFGIDALRVDAVASMIYRDYSRKAGEWIPNEYGGRENLEAIEFLRNTNRILGEQTPGAVTMAEESTDFAGVTRPPADGGLGFWFKWNLGWMHDTLDYMKLDPVHRRYHHDKMTFGMLYNYTENFVLPLSHDEVVHGKKSILDRMPGDAWQRFANLRAYYGWLFAFPGKKLLFMGNEFAQGREWNHDASLDWHLLEGGDNWHHGVQRLVRDLNHTYRHHKALHELDFDPYGFEWLVVDDHERSVFIFVRRDKAGNEIIVASNFTPVPRHNYRFGINQPGRWREELNTDSMHYHGSNAGNGGVVESEPVASHGRQHSLSITLPPLATIWLVREA
;
A
#
# COMPACT_ATOMS: atom_id res chain seq x y z
N MET A 1 61.24 -2.41 3.45
CA MET A 1 60.51 -3.31 4.36
C MET A 1 59.48 -4.06 3.53
N SER A 2 59.32 -5.36 3.75
CA SER A 2 58.54 -6.25 2.89
C SER A 2 57.07 -5.78 2.74
N ASN A 3 56.66 -5.40 1.52
CA ASN A 3 55.27 -5.13 1.09
C ASN A 3 54.36 -6.39 1.10
N ARG A 4 54.65 -7.38 1.95
CA ARG A 4 53.79 -8.57 2.09
C ARG A 4 52.64 -8.22 3.02
N ILE A 5 51.42 -8.43 2.53
CA ILE A 5 50.20 -8.34 3.34
C ILE A 5 50.36 -9.26 4.56
N ASP A 6 49.92 -8.75 5.71
CA ASP A 6 49.93 -9.51 6.96
C ASP A 6 49.15 -10.82 6.82
N ARG A 7 49.71 -11.91 7.34
CA ARG A 7 49.08 -13.23 7.32
C ARG A 7 47.74 -13.21 8.06
N ASP A 8 47.59 -12.34 9.06
CA ASP A 8 46.34 -12.17 9.78
C ASP A 8 45.24 -11.54 8.92
N VAL A 9 45.59 -10.62 8.02
CA VAL A 9 44.66 -10.05 7.04
C VAL A 9 44.21 -11.11 6.04
N ILE A 10 45.15 -11.94 5.55
CA ILE A 10 44.83 -13.05 4.65
C ILE A 10 43.90 -14.06 5.34
N ASN A 11 44.18 -14.39 6.60
CA ASN A 11 43.33 -15.27 7.42
C ASN A 11 41.93 -14.70 7.59
N ALA A 12 41.80 -13.41 7.93
CA ALA A 12 40.51 -12.74 8.11
C ALA A 12 39.71 -12.71 6.80
N LEU A 13 40.37 -12.47 5.66
CA LEU A 13 39.72 -12.44 4.35
C LEU A 13 39.20 -13.84 3.96
N ILE A 14 40.03 -14.88 4.11
CA ILE A 14 39.65 -16.28 3.81
C ILE A 14 38.53 -16.76 4.74
N ALA A 15 38.55 -16.37 6.01
CA ALA A 15 37.49 -16.66 6.97
C ALA A 15 36.20 -15.86 6.68
N GLY A 16 36.22 -14.91 5.75
CA GLY A 16 35.08 -14.04 5.46
C GLY A 16 34.79 -13.05 6.59
N HIS A 17 35.80 -12.62 7.35
CA HIS A 17 35.67 -11.70 8.49
C HIS A 17 36.31 -10.33 8.23
N PHE A 18 36.85 -10.08 7.04
CA PHE A 18 37.53 -8.84 6.72
C PHE A 18 36.57 -7.78 6.15
N ALA A 19 36.59 -6.58 6.72
CA ALA A 19 35.62 -5.52 6.45
C ALA A 19 35.93 -4.68 5.20
N ASP A 20 37.20 -4.60 4.77
CA ASP A 20 37.63 -3.75 3.65
C ASP A 20 38.33 -4.55 2.55
N PRO A 21 37.60 -5.45 1.84
CA PRO A 21 38.20 -6.32 0.85
C PRO A 21 38.90 -5.55 -0.28
N PHE A 22 38.47 -4.33 -0.60
CA PHE A 22 39.07 -3.48 -1.66
C PHE A 22 40.45 -2.93 -1.29
N SER A 23 40.78 -2.82 0.00
CA SER A 23 42.15 -2.50 0.44
C SER A 23 43.17 -3.60 0.11
N VAL A 24 42.69 -4.82 -0.16
CA VAL A 24 43.51 -6.02 -0.37
C VAL A 24 43.35 -6.58 -1.77
N LEU A 25 42.13 -6.88 -2.19
CA LEU A 25 41.79 -7.53 -3.45
C LEU A 25 41.79 -6.56 -4.63
N GLY A 26 41.88 -7.09 -5.84
CA GLY A 26 41.93 -6.31 -7.08
C GLY A 26 43.33 -5.83 -7.43
N MET A 27 43.39 -4.74 -8.21
CA MET A 27 44.65 -4.16 -8.70
C MET A 27 45.11 -3.00 -7.82
N HIS A 28 46.35 -3.09 -7.33
CA HIS A 28 46.98 -2.12 -6.45
C HIS A 28 48.24 -1.53 -7.06
N ARG A 29 48.48 -0.24 -6.84
CA ARG A 29 49.73 0.42 -7.24
C ARG A 29 50.76 0.27 -6.13
N THR A 30 51.93 -0.27 -6.46
CA THR A 30 53.07 -0.43 -5.55
C THR A 30 54.29 0.28 -6.12
N GLU A 31 55.35 0.43 -5.31
CA GLU A 31 56.64 0.94 -5.78
C GLU A 31 57.24 0.09 -6.90
N ALA A 32 56.96 -1.21 -6.92
CA ALA A 32 57.52 -2.17 -7.87
C ALA A 32 56.65 -2.37 -9.14
N GLY A 33 55.53 -1.67 -9.26
CA GLY A 33 54.57 -1.80 -10.36
C GLY A 33 53.15 -2.06 -9.88
N LEU A 34 52.29 -2.57 -10.75
CA LEU A 34 50.94 -2.98 -10.37
C LEU A 34 50.95 -4.39 -9.79
N GLU A 35 50.23 -4.62 -8.70
CA GLU A 35 50.04 -5.94 -8.10
C GLU A 35 48.56 -6.31 -8.18
N VAL A 36 48.25 -7.53 -8.62
CA VAL A 36 46.87 -8.03 -8.67
C VAL A 36 46.72 -9.13 -7.63
N ARG A 37 45.68 -9.04 -6.80
CA ARG A 37 45.39 -10.00 -5.73
C ARG A 37 43.96 -10.50 -5.86
N ALA A 38 43.76 -11.80 -5.69
CA ALA A 38 42.46 -12.43 -5.81
C ALA A 38 42.26 -13.50 -4.73
N LEU A 39 41.06 -13.58 -4.17
CA LEU A 39 40.62 -14.69 -3.33
C LEU A 39 39.70 -15.58 -4.16
N LEU A 40 40.20 -16.74 -4.58
CA LEU A 40 39.53 -17.69 -5.44
C LEU A 40 39.63 -19.09 -4.80
N PRO A 41 38.72 -19.44 -3.88
CA PRO A 41 38.70 -20.77 -3.27
C PRO A 41 38.69 -21.87 -4.32
N ASP A 42 39.40 -22.97 -4.03
CA ASP A 42 39.54 -24.17 -4.87
C ASP A 42 40.26 -23.98 -6.22
N ALA A 43 40.73 -22.77 -6.54
CA ALA A 43 41.50 -22.54 -7.76
C ALA A 43 42.91 -23.13 -7.63
N THR A 44 43.44 -23.70 -8.72
CA THR A 44 44.81 -24.25 -8.76
C THR A 44 45.79 -23.38 -9.53
N GLU A 45 45.29 -22.57 -10.47
CA GLU A 45 46.11 -21.65 -11.26
C GLU A 45 45.33 -20.39 -11.63
N VAL A 46 45.98 -19.23 -11.55
CA VAL A 46 45.38 -17.93 -11.90
C VAL A 46 46.34 -17.11 -12.76
N TRP A 47 45.85 -16.59 -13.88
CA TRP A 47 46.56 -15.67 -14.76
C TRP A 47 45.80 -14.37 -14.97
N VAL A 48 46.51 -13.25 -15.01
CA VAL A 48 45.97 -11.95 -15.44
C VAL A 48 46.03 -11.88 -16.96
N ILE A 49 44.87 -11.65 -17.60
CA ILE A 49 44.70 -11.58 -19.05
C ILE A 49 44.32 -10.16 -19.46
N GLU A 50 44.89 -9.67 -20.55
CA GLU A 50 44.42 -8.44 -21.22
C GLU A 50 43.30 -8.80 -22.22
N PRO A 51 42.04 -8.38 -22.00
CA PRO A 51 40.89 -8.91 -22.75
C PRO A 51 40.95 -8.62 -24.26
N LYS A 52 41.52 -7.47 -24.65
CA LYS A 52 41.61 -7.06 -26.06
C LYS A 52 42.55 -7.93 -26.89
N THR A 53 43.60 -8.47 -26.27
CA THR A 53 44.67 -9.21 -26.96
C THR A 53 44.70 -10.70 -26.62
N GLY A 54 43.98 -11.11 -25.57
CA GLY A 54 44.05 -12.46 -25.00
C GLY A 54 45.40 -12.77 -24.34
N ARG A 55 46.29 -11.77 -24.23
CA ARG A 55 47.67 -11.98 -23.77
C ARG A 55 47.68 -12.21 -22.26
N LYS A 56 48.38 -13.28 -21.83
CA LYS A 56 48.78 -13.49 -20.43
C LYS A 56 49.77 -12.42 -20.00
N VAL A 57 49.35 -11.53 -19.10
CA VAL A 57 50.12 -10.38 -18.60
C VAL A 57 51.01 -10.79 -17.43
N GLY A 58 50.53 -11.70 -16.58
CA GLY A 58 51.29 -12.27 -15.46
C GLY A 58 50.56 -13.43 -14.81
N LYS A 59 51.32 -14.34 -14.18
CA LYS A 59 50.78 -15.43 -13.35
C LYS A 59 50.68 -14.93 -11.91
N LEU A 60 49.60 -15.27 -11.21
CA LEU A 60 49.51 -15.03 -9.77
C LEU A 60 50.07 -16.24 -9.02
N GLU A 61 50.91 -15.99 -8.02
CA GLU A 61 51.42 -17.00 -7.10
C GLU A 61 50.36 -17.29 -6.03
N CYS A 62 50.14 -18.57 -5.73
CA CYS A 62 49.30 -18.99 -4.61
C CYS A 62 50.07 -18.77 -3.31
N LEU A 63 49.74 -17.70 -2.58
CA LEU A 63 50.40 -17.39 -1.31
C LEU A 63 49.75 -18.13 -0.12
N ASP A 64 48.50 -18.57 -0.27
CA ASP A 64 47.82 -19.44 0.69
C ASP A 64 46.97 -20.48 -0.07
N SER A 65 47.13 -21.76 0.28
CA SER A 65 46.48 -22.89 -0.41
C SER A 65 44.96 -22.90 -0.30
N ARG A 66 44.38 -22.08 0.59
CA ARG A 66 42.92 -21.87 0.68
C ARG A 66 42.39 -20.93 -0.41
N GLY A 67 43.24 -20.47 -1.32
CA GLY A 67 42.84 -19.76 -2.54
C GLY A 67 43.23 -18.29 -2.60
N PHE A 68 44.21 -17.84 -1.82
CA PHE A 68 44.70 -16.45 -1.92
C PHE A 68 45.87 -16.36 -2.89
N PHE A 69 45.72 -15.54 -3.91
CA PHE A 69 46.68 -15.36 -5.00
C PHE A 69 47.18 -13.91 -5.06
N SER A 70 48.47 -13.72 -5.35
CA SER A 70 49.03 -12.40 -5.66
C SER A 70 50.08 -12.48 -6.76
N GLY A 71 50.18 -11.43 -7.59
CA GLY A 71 51.19 -11.35 -8.65
C GLY A 71 51.53 -9.92 -9.02
N LEU A 72 52.83 -9.63 -9.05
CA LEU A 72 53.38 -8.35 -9.48
C LEU A 72 53.50 -8.30 -11.01
N LEU A 73 53.07 -7.18 -11.60
CA LEU A 73 53.13 -6.87 -13.03
C LEU A 73 54.10 -5.70 -13.26
N PRO A 74 55.43 -5.92 -13.15
CA PRO A 74 56.43 -4.84 -13.10
C PRO A 74 56.50 -4.02 -14.40
N ARG A 75 56.02 -4.58 -15.52
CA ARG A 75 55.98 -3.91 -16.84
C ARG A 75 54.77 -3.01 -17.04
N ARG A 76 53.80 -3.00 -16.11
CA ARG A 76 52.60 -2.14 -16.17
C ARG A 76 52.69 -1.07 -15.09
N LYS A 77 52.59 0.20 -15.51
CA LYS A 77 52.68 1.37 -14.61
C LYS A 77 51.34 2.06 -14.36
N ASN A 78 50.39 1.91 -15.29
CA ASN A 78 49.07 2.52 -15.25
C ASN A 78 48.01 1.41 -15.16
N ALA A 79 46.95 1.66 -14.39
CA ALA A 79 45.80 0.77 -14.30
C ALA A 79 45.25 0.45 -15.70
N PHE A 80 44.79 -0.78 -15.88
CA PHE A 80 44.29 -1.28 -17.16
C PHE A 80 43.19 -2.32 -16.91
N ARG A 81 42.30 -2.49 -17.90
CA ARG A 81 41.26 -3.53 -17.85
C ARG A 81 41.92 -4.91 -17.97
N TYR A 82 41.58 -5.81 -17.05
CA TYR A 82 42.04 -7.19 -17.04
C TYR A 82 40.89 -8.16 -16.73
N GLN A 83 41.12 -9.42 -17.06
CA GLN A 83 40.34 -10.58 -16.62
C GLN A 83 41.26 -11.59 -15.96
N LEU A 84 40.69 -12.51 -15.18
CA LEU A 84 41.40 -13.62 -14.57
C LEU A 84 41.08 -14.90 -15.34
N ALA A 85 42.09 -15.57 -15.88
CA ALA A 85 41.97 -16.94 -16.34
C ALA A 85 42.26 -17.86 -15.16
N VAL A 86 41.22 -18.47 -14.62
CA VAL A 86 41.23 -19.26 -13.38
C VAL A 86 40.98 -20.72 -13.71
N THR A 87 41.86 -21.60 -13.22
CA THR A 87 41.68 -23.05 -13.38
C THR A 87 41.07 -23.66 -12.11
N TRP A 88 39.88 -24.23 -12.23
CA TRP A 88 39.20 -25.04 -11.22
C TRP A 88 39.00 -26.46 -11.74
N HIS A 89 39.34 -27.47 -10.93
CA HIS A 89 39.17 -28.89 -11.30
C HIS A 89 39.69 -29.25 -12.70
N GLY A 90 40.79 -28.62 -13.13
CA GLY A 90 41.40 -28.83 -14.46
C GLY A 90 40.75 -28.06 -15.62
N GLN A 91 39.67 -27.32 -15.39
CA GLN A 91 39.04 -26.46 -16.39
C GLN A 91 39.39 -25.00 -16.17
N GLN A 92 39.81 -24.32 -17.24
CA GLN A 92 40.11 -22.89 -17.23
C GLN A 92 38.87 -22.07 -17.59
N ASN A 93 38.53 -21.12 -16.74
CA ASN A 93 37.43 -20.17 -16.92
C ASN A 93 38.00 -18.76 -16.96
N LEU A 94 37.45 -17.91 -17.83
CA LEU A 94 37.78 -16.50 -17.88
C LEU A 94 36.71 -15.73 -17.11
N ILE A 95 37.13 -14.98 -16.08
CA ILE A 95 36.22 -14.19 -15.25
C ILE A 95 36.68 -12.74 -15.17
N ASP A 96 35.73 -11.82 -15.02
CA ASP A 96 36.02 -10.46 -14.60
C ASP A 96 36.18 -10.41 -13.08
N ASP A 97 37.15 -9.61 -12.61
CA ASP A 97 37.41 -9.43 -11.18
C ASP A 97 36.45 -8.38 -10.58
N PRO A 98 35.57 -8.73 -9.62
CA PRO A 98 34.66 -7.77 -8.99
C PRO A 98 35.40 -6.60 -8.28
N TYR A 99 36.63 -6.82 -7.82
CA TYR A 99 37.39 -5.85 -7.03
C TYR A 99 38.20 -4.88 -7.88
N ARG A 100 38.12 -4.98 -9.21
CA ARG A 100 38.73 -3.98 -10.11
C ARG A 100 37.85 -2.73 -10.29
N PHE A 101 36.58 -2.80 -9.94
CA PHE A 101 35.61 -1.72 -10.13
C PHE A 101 35.68 -0.72 -8.97
N GLY A 102 35.77 0.57 -9.30
CA GLY A 102 35.85 1.65 -8.32
C GLY A 102 34.53 1.87 -7.56
N PRO A 103 34.46 2.94 -6.73
CA PRO A 103 33.25 3.42 -6.09
C PRO A 103 32.03 3.45 -7.03
N LEU A 104 30.87 2.96 -6.56
CA LEU A 104 29.67 2.75 -7.40
C LEU A 104 28.62 3.85 -7.17
N LEU A 105 28.42 4.23 -5.92
CA LEU A 105 27.60 5.36 -5.51
C LEU A 105 28.28 6.67 -5.93
N GLN A 106 27.53 7.52 -6.65
CA GLN A 106 27.96 8.88 -6.97
C GLN A 106 27.95 9.73 -5.69
N ASP A 107 28.81 10.76 -5.65
CA ASP A 107 28.98 11.59 -4.43
C ASP A 107 27.69 12.32 -4.04
N VAL A 108 26.89 12.75 -5.02
CA VAL A 108 25.60 13.43 -4.77
C VAL A 108 24.59 12.45 -4.15
N ASP A 109 24.48 11.23 -4.67
CA ASP A 109 23.57 10.22 -4.13
C ASP A 109 23.98 9.84 -2.71
N ALA A 110 25.28 9.63 -2.47
CA ALA A 110 25.80 9.34 -1.14
C ALA A 110 25.49 10.47 -0.14
N TRP A 111 25.60 11.73 -0.57
CA TRP A 111 25.27 12.88 0.26
C TRP A 111 23.76 12.96 0.57
N LEU A 112 22.90 12.87 -0.44
CA LEU A 112 21.44 12.90 -0.27
C LEU A 112 20.92 11.75 0.59
N LEU A 113 21.48 10.54 0.44
CA LEU A 113 21.13 9.37 1.25
C LEU A 113 21.54 9.58 2.71
N SER A 114 22.71 10.17 2.97
CA SER A 114 23.18 10.46 4.33
C SER A 114 22.37 11.57 5.01
N GLU A 115 21.84 12.52 4.23
CA GLU A 115 20.92 13.54 4.74
C GLU A 115 19.48 13.04 4.90
N GLY A 116 19.13 11.90 4.30
CA GLY A 116 17.76 11.37 4.25
C GLY A 116 16.82 12.18 3.35
N THR A 117 17.36 12.90 2.38
CA THR A 117 16.62 13.79 1.46
C THR A 117 16.56 13.24 0.03
N HIS A 118 17.10 12.05 -0.21
CA HIS A 118 17.11 11.42 -1.53
C HIS A 118 15.69 11.00 -1.93
N LEU A 119 15.01 11.72 -2.81
CA LEU A 119 13.60 11.41 -3.15
C LEU A 119 13.39 10.00 -3.72
N ARG A 120 14.37 9.45 -4.44
CA ARG A 120 14.26 8.16 -5.15
C ARG A 120 15.35 7.17 -4.73
N PRO A 121 15.47 6.83 -3.43
CA PRO A 121 16.61 6.05 -2.95
C PRO A 121 16.67 4.66 -3.59
N TYR A 122 15.53 4.15 -4.07
CA TYR A 122 15.39 2.91 -4.83
C TYR A 122 16.04 2.94 -6.22
N GLU A 123 16.41 4.10 -6.79
CA GLU A 123 17.19 4.13 -8.04
C GLU A 123 18.66 3.75 -7.80
N THR A 124 19.07 3.76 -6.53
CA THR A 124 20.46 3.60 -6.13
C THR A 124 20.67 2.40 -5.22
N LEU A 125 19.82 2.22 -4.20
CA LEU A 125 19.83 1.09 -3.28
C LEU A 125 19.16 -0.14 -3.89
N GLY A 126 19.57 -1.32 -3.41
CA GLY A 126 19.16 -2.63 -3.91
C GLY A 126 20.03 -3.16 -5.05
N ALA A 127 19.44 -3.99 -5.92
CA ALA A 127 20.12 -4.59 -7.07
C ALA A 127 19.71 -3.93 -8.39
N HIS A 128 20.70 -3.45 -9.15
CA HIS A 128 20.50 -2.79 -10.44
C HIS A 128 21.38 -3.43 -11.49
N ALA A 129 20.77 -4.00 -12.54
CA ALA A 129 21.53 -4.48 -13.69
C ALA A 129 22.27 -3.30 -14.34
N ASP A 130 23.55 -3.49 -14.65
CA ASP A 130 24.40 -2.41 -15.16
C ASP A 130 25.50 -2.96 -16.10
N THR A 131 26.08 -2.08 -16.90
CA THR A 131 27.24 -2.38 -17.75
C THR A 131 28.37 -1.42 -17.44
N MET A 132 29.38 -1.91 -16.71
CA MET A 132 30.56 -1.14 -16.31
C MET A 132 31.79 -1.56 -17.11
N ASP A 133 32.53 -0.61 -17.70
CA ASP A 133 33.69 -0.87 -18.57
C ASP A 133 33.42 -1.88 -19.71
N GLY A 134 32.18 -1.95 -20.20
CA GLY A 134 31.75 -2.94 -21.19
C GLY A 134 31.66 -4.37 -20.64
N VAL A 135 31.34 -4.52 -19.35
CA VAL A 135 31.06 -5.79 -18.68
C VAL A 135 29.67 -5.72 -18.07
N THR A 136 28.80 -6.64 -18.46
CA THR A 136 27.45 -6.75 -17.92
C THR A 136 27.48 -7.46 -16.56
N GLY A 137 26.73 -6.93 -15.60
CA GLY A 137 26.61 -7.47 -14.26
C GLY A 137 25.51 -6.76 -13.49
N THR A 138 25.60 -6.82 -12.17
CA THR A 138 24.64 -6.15 -11.28
C THR A 138 25.39 -5.36 -10.20
N ARG A 139 24.93 -4.13 -9.98
CA ARG A 139 25.35 -3.24 -8.90
C ARG A 139 24.45 -3.51 -7.71
N PHE A 140 25.04 -3.93 -6.59
CA PHE A 140 24.33 -4.15 -5.34
C PHE A 140 24.70 -3.06 -4.36
N SER A 141 23.72 -2.52 -3.64
CA SER A 141 24.00 -1.69 -2.47
C SER A 141 22.95 -1.80 -1.38
N VAL A 142 23.39 -1.76 -0.12
CA VAL A 142 22.54 -1.96 1.05
C VAL A 142 23.04 -1.14 2.24
N TRP A 143 22.11 -0.53 2.97
CA TRP A 143 22.42 0.24 4.17
C TRP A 143 22.52 -0.71 5.38
N ALA A 144 23.71 -0.79 5.98
CA ALA A 144 24.00 -1.63 7.14
C ALA A 144 25.21 -1.06 7.90
N PRO A 145 25.08 0.13 8.49
CA PRO A 145 26.20 0.93 8.99
C PRO A 145 27.00 0.24 10.10
N ASN A 146 26.38 -0.61 10.91
CA ASN A 146 27.03 -1.26 12.05
C ASN A 146 27.52 -2.68 11.74
N ALA A 147 27.22 -3.20 10.54
CA ALA A 147 27.71 -4.51 10.12
C ALA A 147 29.24 -4.51 10.08
N ARG A 148 29.86 -5.61 10.52
CA ARG A 148 31.31 -5.80 10.43
C ARG A 148 31.73 -6.22 9.02
N ARG A 149 30.83 -6.87 8.29
CA ARG A 149 30.98 -7.26 6.89
C ARG A 149 29.60 -7.45 6.26
N VAL A 150 29.48 -7.09 4.99
CA VAL A 150 28.38 -7.53 4.12
C VAL A 150 28.94 -8.23 2.89
N SER A 151 28.28 -9.29 2.44
CA SER A 151 28.54 -9.97 1.17
C SER A 151 27.23 -10.18 0.44
N VAL A 152 27.29 -10.21 -0.89
CA VAL A 152 26.16 -10.67 -1.71
C VAL A 152 26.28 -12.18 -1.90
N VAL A 153 25.21 -12.91 -1.58
CA VAL A 153 25.11 -14.36 -1.78
C VAL A 153 23.96 -14.66 -2.74
N GLY A 154 24.14 -15.61 -3.64
CA GLY A 154 23.11 -15.95 -4.62
C GLY A 154 23.51 -17.10 -5.53
N GLN A 155 22.71 -17.34 -6.56
CA GLN A 155 22.94 -18.42 -7.51
C GLN A 155 24.31 -18.32 -8.20
N PHE A 156 24.75 -17.10 -8.54
CA PHE A 156 26.01 -16.84 -9.24
C PHE A 156 27.28 -17.12 -8.42
N ASN A 157 27.17 -17.31 -7.10
CA ASN A 157 28.30 -17.68 -6.24
C ASN A 157 28.03 -18.88 -5.34
N TYR A 158 26.98 -19.65 -5.64
CA TYR A 158 26.57 -20.84 -4.89
C TYR A 158 26.28 -20.54 -3.41
N TRP A 159 25.74 -19.35 -3.14
CA TRP A 159 25.41 -18.88 -1.79
C TRP A 159 26.61 -18.82 -0.82
N ASP A 160 27.84 -18.67 -1.34
CA ASP A 160 29.05 -18.56 -0.53
C ASP A 160 29.46 -17.09 -0.31
N GLY A 161 29.21 -16.58 0.90
CA GLY A 161 29.50 -15.20 1.28
C GLY A 161 30.98 -14.84 1.35
N ARG A 162 31.91 -15.80 1.25
CA ARG A 162 33.35 -15.50 1.19
C ARG A 162 33.78 -14.98 -0.19
N ARG A 163 32.98 -15.20 -1.24
CA ARG A 163 33.34 -14.87 -2.62
C ARG A 163 33.13 -13.41 -2.99
N HIS A 164 32.06 -12.79 -2.48
CA HIS A 164 31.65 -11.45 -2.85
C HIS A 164 31.41 -10.50 -1.65
N PRO A 165 32.38 -10.33 -0.72
CA PRO A 165 32.32 -9.24 0.26
C PRO A 165 32.32 -7.85 -0.39
N MET A 166 31.49 -6.98 0.16
CA MET A 166 31.19 -5.64 -0.36
C MET A 166 32.13 -4.58 0.22
N ARG A 167 32.17 -3.40 -0.43
CA ARG A 167 32.86 -2.21 0.07
C ARG A 167 31.95 -1.39 0.96
N LEU A 168 32.40 -1.01 2.16
CA LEU A 168 31.71 -0.02 2.99
C LEU A 168 32.06 1.42 2.58
N ARG A 169 31.05 2.22 2.25
CA ARG A 169 31.12 3.68 2.15
C ARG A 169 30.93 4.27 3.54
N LYS A 170 32.02 4.60 4.22
CA LYS A 170 32.02 5.02 5.64
C LYS A 170 31.22 6.30 5.86
N GLU A 171 31.16 7.17 4.86
CA GLU A 171 30.42 8.43 4.88
C GLU A 171 28.90 8.25 4.99
N SER A 172 28.35 7.14 4.51
CA SER A 172 26.90 6.88 4.45
C SER A 172 26.45 5.58 5.13
N GLY A 173 27.38 4.71 5.53
CA GLY A 173 27.06 3.41 6.10
C GLY A 173 26.52 2.38 5.08
N ILE A 174 26.68 2.68 3.78
CA ILE A 174 26.18 1.84 2.69
C ILE A 174 27.28 0.91 2.20
N TRP A 175 26.93 -0.36 2.04
CA TRP A 175 27.78 -1.37 1.41
C TRP A 175 27.48 -1.44 -0.07
N GLU A 176 28.49 -1.54 -0.93
CA GLU A 176 28.32 -1.62 -2.39
C GLU A 176 29.25 -2.65 -3.05
N LEU A 177 28.80 -3.30 -4.12
CA LEU A 177 29.62 -4.16 -4.96
C LEU A 177 29.02 -4.30 -6.37
N PHE A 178 29.86 -4.27 -7.39
CA PHE A 178 29.47 -4.67 -8.74
C PHE A 178 29.93 -6.11 -8.97
N ILE A 179 29.00 -6.99 -9.35
CA ILE A 179 29.29 -8.40 -9.61
C ILE A 179 29.12 -8.66 -11.11
N PRO A 180 30.23 -8.82 -11.86
CA PRO A 180 30.20 -9.26 -13.25
C PRO A 180 29.45 -10.59 -13.41
N GLY A 181 28.59 -10.68 -14.41
CA GLY A 181 27.85 -11.92 -14.69
C GLY A 181 26.74 -12.28 -13.70
N ALA A 182 26.46 -11.43 -12.70
CA ALA A 182 25.18 -11.48 -12.00
C ALA A 182 24.11 -10.85 -12.91
N LEU A 183 23.08 -11.63 -13.25
CA LEU A 183 22.10 -11.30 -14.30
C LEU A 183 20.68 -11.29 -13.77
N ASN A 184 19.80 -10.54 -14.47
CA ASN A 184 18.37 -10.55 -14.22
C ASN A 184 17.79 -11.96 -14.18
N GLY A 185 16.87 -12.20 -13.25
CA GLY A 185 16.25 -13.49 -12.97
C GLY A 185 17.01 -14.35 -11.95
N GLN A 186 18.24 -13.99 -11.57
CA GLN A 186 18.97 -14.71 -10.54
C GLN A 186 18.53 -14.31 -9.13
N LEU A 187 18.53 -15.29 -8.23
CA LEU A 187 18.20 -15.10 -6.82
C LEU A 187 19.42 -14.69 -6.00
N TYR A 188 19.20 -13.80 -5.02
CA TYR A 188 20.23 -13.34 -4.11
C TYR A 188 19.68 -12.92 -2.73
N LYS A 189 20.60 -12.76 -1.77
CA LYS A 189 20.41 -12.18 -0.44
C LYS A 189 21.69 -11.45 -0.02
N PHE A 190 21.62 -10.70 1.07
CA PHE A 190 22.79 -10.18 1.76
C PHE A 190 23.18 -11.08 2.94
N GLU A 191 24.44 -11.50 2.98
CA GLU A 191 25.01 -12.21 4.14
C GLU A 191 25.85 -11.22 4.95
N LEU A 192 25.50 -11.00 6.21
CA LEU A 192 26.15 -10.05 7.09
C LEU A 192 26.87 -10.77 8.23
N ILE A 193 28.02 -10.22 8.63
CA ILE A 193 28.48 -10.36 10.02
C ILE A 193 27.98 -9.12 10.74
N ASP A 194 27.02 -9.32 11.63
CA ASP A 194 26.35 -8.24 12.34
C ASP A 194 27.26 -7.52 13.33
N ALA A 195 26.78 -6.43 13.94
CA ALA A 195 27.54 -5.63 14.90
C ALA A 195 28.08 -6.44 16.10
N HIS A 196 27.46 -7.58 16.40
CA HIS A 196 27.82 -8.48 17.49
C HIS A 196 28.70 -9.67 17.04
N GLY A 197 28.93 -9.83 15.73
CA GLY A 197 29.75 -10.90 15.17
C GLY A 197 28.96 -12.14 14.75
N ASN A 198 27.63 -12.08 14.74
CA ASN A 198 26.80 -13.21 14.29
C ASN A 198 26.61 -13.17 12.77
N LEU A 199 26.51 -14.34 12.16
CA LEU A 199 26.17 -14.47 10.74
C LEU A 199 24.65 -14.31 10.55
N ARG A 200 24.24 -13.42 9.66
CA ARG A 200 22.84 -13.17 9.27
C ARG A 200 22.68 -13.30 7.77
N VAL A 201 21.52 -13.75 7.30
CA VAL A 201 21.20 -13.79 5.87
C VAL A 201 19.86 -13.09 5.65
N LYS A 202 19.91 -11.92 5.01
CA LYS A 202 18.79 -10.98 4.87
C LYS A 202 18.34 -10.84 3.43
N ALA A 203 17.03 -10.76 3.21
CA ALA A 203 16.46 -10.27 1.97
C ALA A 203 16.84 -8.80 1.76
N ASP A 204 16.89 -8.34 0.51
CA ASP A 204 17.15 -6.94 0.20
C ASP A 204 15.94 -6.07 0.60
N PRO A 205 16.10 -5.04 1.46
CA PRO A 205 15.06 -4.07 1.78
C PRO A 205 14.47 -3.36 0.56
N TYR A 206 15.25 -3.24 -0.53
CA TYR A 206 14.90 -2.59 -1.79
C TYR A 206 14.64 -3.58 -2.94
N ALA A 207 14.37 -4.85 -2.64
CA ALA A 207 14.03 -5.83 -3.67
C ALA A 207 12.79 -5.41 -4.47
N PHE A 208 12.89 -5.38 -5.80
CA PHE A 208 11.75 -5.12 -6.70
C PHE A 208 10.93 -6.38 -7.01
N GLU A 209 11.50 -7.56 -6.73
CA GLU A 209 10.83 -8.85 -6.88
C GLU A 209 11.40 -9.85 -5.86
N SER A 210 10.54 -10.73 -5.36
CA SER A 210 10.86 -11.72 -4.33
C SER A 210 10.45 -13.13 -4.77
N GLN A 211 11.05 -14.15 -4.15
CA GLN A 211 10.55 -15.51 -4.28
C GLN A 211 9.15 -15.67 -3.66
N MET A 212 8.43 -16.69 -4.13
CA MET A 212 7.18 -17.10 -3.53
C MET A 212 7.43 -17.63 -2.12
N ARG A 213 6.73 -17.07 -1.12
CA ARG A 213 6.78 -17.58 0.26
C ARG A 213 6.52 -19.10 0.31
N PRO A 214 7.11 -19.84 1.26
CA PRO A 214 7.90 -19.37 2.41
C PRO A 214 9.35 -19.00 2.09
N GLU A 215 9.76 -19.11 0.82
CA GLU A 215 11.08 -18.66 0.40
C GLU A 215 11.21 -17.13 0.50
N SER A 216 12.44 -16.65 0.63
CA SER A 216 12.71 -15.25 0.98
C SER A 216 13.87 -14.61 0.22
N ALA A 217 14.40 -15.24 -0.84
CA ALA A 217 15.41 -14.57 -1.63
C ALA A 217 14.80 -13.46 -2.48
N SER A 218 15.57 -12.40 -2.65
CA SER A 218 15.31 -11.34 -3.60
C SER A 218 15.70 -11.79 -5.01
N LEU A 219 15.08 -11.22 -6.03
CA LEU A 219 15.36 -11.52 -7.43
C LEU A 219 15.96 -10.28 -8.12
N ILE A 220 17.06 -10.46 -8.83
CA ILE A 220 17.68 -9.39 -9.63
C ILE A 220 16.75 -9.07 -10.80
N CYS A 221 16.28 -7.83 -10.91
CA CYS A 221 15.51 -7.37 -12.05
C CYS A 221 15.62 -5.86 -12.23
N ASP A 222 15.28 -5.39 -13.43
CA ASP A 222 15.32 -3.96 -13.74
C ASP A 222 14.23 -3.19 -12.99
N LEU A 223 14.54 -1.94 -12.66
CA LEU A 223 13.56 -0.99 -12.14
C LEU A 223 12.48 -0.71 -13.21
N PRO A 224 11.17 -0.76 -12.88
CA PRO A 224 10.13 -0.42 -13.84
C PRO A 224 10.28 1.02 -14.37
N PRO A 225 9.91 1.27 -15.64
CA PRO A 225 9.89 2.63 -16.17
C PRO A 225 8.87 3.49 -15.41
N LYS A 226 9.12 4.80 -15.37
CA LYS A 226 8.22 5.76 -14.74
C LYS A 226 6.89 5.84 -15.51
N VAL A 227 5.78 5.89 -14.79
CA VAL A 227 4.42 6.07 -15.32
C VAL A 227 4.00 7.52 -15.13
N GLU A 228 3.59 8.17 -16.22
CA GLU A 228 3.00 9.51 -16.15
C GLU A 228 1.50 9.43 -15.89
N GLN A 229 1.00 10.28 -14.98
CA GLN A 229 -0.44 10.37 -14.71
C GLN A 229 -1.13 11.29 -15.73
N PRO A 230 -2.11 10.81 -16.53
CA PRO A 230 -2.89 11.65 -17.44
C PRO A 230 -3.83 12.60 -16.69
N ALA A 231 -4.16 13.74 -17.30
CA ALA A 231 -5.03 14.76 -16.70
C ALA A 231 -6.41 14.22 -16.24
N ALA A 232 -6.98 13.27 -16.97
CA ALA A 232 -8.25 12.64 -16.60
C ALA A 232 -8.18 11.88 -15.26
N ARG A 233 -7.08 11.16 -15.01
CA ARG A 233 -6.86 10.45 -13.74
C ARG A 233 -6.66 11.43 -12.58
N LYS A 234 -5.94 12.53 -12.81
CA LYS A 234 -5.78 13.61 -11.82
C LYS A 234 -7.10 14.27 -11.45
N ALA A 235 -7.97 14.48 -12.44
CA ALA A 235 -9.31 15.04 -12.24
C ALA A 235 -10.21 14.09 -11.45
N ALA A 236 -10.08 12.77 -11.64
CA ALA A 236 -10.87 11.76 -10.93
C ALA A 236 -10.59 11.68 -9.42
N ASN A 237 -9.44 12.19 -8.97
CA ASN A 237 -9.05 12.24 -7.55
C ASN A 237 -9.40 13.58 -6.86
N GLN A 238 -10.03 14.52 -7.56
CA GLN A 238 -10.36 15.83 -6.97
C GLN A 238 -11.50 15.74 -5.95
N PHE A 239 -11.55 16.70 -5.03
CA PHE A 239 -12.57 16.77 -3.98
C PHE A 239 -14.01 16.82 -4.53
N ASP A 240 -14.21 17.41 -5.70
CA ASP A 240 -15.52 17.51 -6.36
C ASP A 240 -15.82 16.37 -7.34
N ALA A 241 -14.90 15.42 -7.51
CA ALA A 241 -15.11 14.22 -8.32
C ALA A 241 -15.93 13.15 -7.57
N PRO A 242 -16.62 12.26 -8.30
CA PRO A 242 -17.31 11.13 -7.68
C PRO A 242 -16.28 10.02 -7.37
N ILE A 243 -16.07 9.76 -6.08
CA ILE A 243 -15.18 8.69 -5.60
C ILE A 243 -16.04 7.61 -4.94
N SER A 244 -16.16 6.48 -5.63
CA SER A 244 -16.79 5.25 -5.14
C SER A 244 -15.80 4.10 -5.29
N ILE A 245 -15.38 3.57 -4.15
CA ILE A 245 -14.26 2.65 -3.99
C ILE A 245 -14.80 1.23 -3.79
N TYR A 246 -14.29 0.30 -4.60
CA TYR A 246 -14.42 -1.14 -4.37
C TYR A 246 -13.14 -1.65 -3.73
N GLU A 247 -13.18 -1.93 -2.43
CA GLU A 247 -12.05 -2.45 -1.66
C GLU A 247 -11.96 -3.97 -1.82
N VAL A 248 -10.76 -4.48 -2.12
CA VAL A 248 -10.55 -5.87 -2.56
C VAL A 248 -9.28 -6.46 -1.94
N HIS A 249 -9.42 -7.63 -1.33
CA HIS A 249 -8.29 -8.54 -1.08
C HIS A 249 -8.11 -9.49 -2.27
N LEU A 250 -7.05 -9.29 -3.06
CA LEU A 250 -6.83 -10.02 -4.32
C LEU A 250 -6.80 -11.54 -4.13
N GLY A 251 -6.26 -12.02 -3.01
CA GLY A 251 -6.13 -13.45 -2.72
C GLY A 251 -7.44 -14.17 -2.34
N SER A 252 -8.55 -13.46 -2.16
CA SER A 252 -9.83 -14.08 -1.76
C SER A 252 -11.05 -13.54 -2.48
N TRP A 253 -10.89 -12.57 -3.38
CA TRP A 253 -12.00 -12.09 -4.21
C TRP A 253 -12.61 -13.22 -5.03
N ARG A 254 -11.77 -13.92 -5.78
CA ARG A 254 -12.05 -15.17 -6.47
C ARG A 254 -10.86 -16.10 -6.38
N ARG A 255 -11.14 -17.39 -6.40
CA ARG A 255 -10.15 -18.46 -6.49
C ARG A 255 -10.58 -19.47 -7.54
N HIS A 256 -9.61 -20.21 -8.07
CA HIS A 256 -9.83 -21.32 -8.98
C HIS A 256 -10.72 -22.37 -8.29
N THR A 257 -11.83 -22.77 -8.91
CA THR A 257 -12.85 -23.62 -8.28
C THR A 257 -12.42 -25.08 -8.14
N ASP A 258 -11.47 -25.53 -8.96
CA ASP A 258 -10.94 -26.90 -8.97
C ASP A 258 -9.92 -27.16 -7.85
N ASN A 259 -9.18 -26.14 -7.42
CA ASN A 259 -8.04 -26.31 -6.52
C ASN A 259 -7.90 -25.24 -5.41
N ASN A 260 -8.82 -24.26 -5.35
CA ASN A 260 -8.79 -23.13 -4.41
C ASN A 260 -7.51 -22.27 -4.49
N PHE A 261 -6.79 -22.32 -5.61
CA PHE A 261 -5.61 -21.51 -5.85
C PHE A 261 -5.99 -20.07 -6.22
N TRP A 262 -5.08 -19.12 -6.00
CA TRP A 262 -5.31 -17.72 -6.32
C TRP A 262 -5.45 -17.50 -7.82
N LEU A 263 -6.25 -16.50 -8.20
CA LEU A 263 -6.13 -15.90 -9.51
C LEU A 263 -4.79 -15.17 -9.63
N SER A 264 -4.18 -15.25 -10.80
CA SER A 264 -3.04 -14.40 -11.17
C SER A 264 -3.48 -12.95 -11.41
N TYR A 265 -2.54 -12.01 -11.39
CA TYR A 265 -2.80 -10.61 -11.74
C TYR A 265 -3.43 -10.45 -13.13
N ARG A 266 -3.08 -11.33 -14.10
CA ARG A 266 -3.68 -11.34 -15.43
C ARG A 266 -5.14 -11.80 -15.40
N GLU A 267 -5.44 -12.86 -14.68
CA GLU A 267 -6.82 -13.34 -14.53
C GLU A 267 -7.67 -12.33 -13.75
N LEU A 268 -7.08 -11.63 -12.76
CA LEU A 268 -7.73 -10.51 -12.07
C LEU A 268 -7.99 -9.35 -13.04
N ALA A 269 -7.07 -9.05 -13.96
CA ALA A 269 -7.28 -8.04 -14.99
C ALA A 269 -8.44 -8.41 -15.92
N ASP A 270 -8.62 -9.69 -16.22
CA ASP A 270 -9.70 -10.18 -17.08
C ASP A 270 -11.05 -10.30 -16.36
N GLN A 271 -11.06 -10.47 -15.04
CA GLN A 271 -12.29 -10.75 -14.27
C GLN A 271 -12.69 -9.62 -13.32
N LEU A 272 -11.79 -9.16 -12.45
CA LEU A 272 -12.08 -8.15 -11.43
C LEU A 272 -12.29 -6.78 -12.06
N VAL A 273 -11.42 -6.38 -12.99
CA VAL A 273 -11.50 -5.04 -13.62
C VAL A 273 -12.81 -4.86 -14.40
N PRO A 274 -13.24 -5.78 -15.29
CA PRO A 274 -14.54 -5.67 -15.95
C PRO A 274 -15.72 -5.71 -14.98
N TYR A 275 -15.63 -6.51 -13.91
CA TYR A 275 -16.67 -6.56 -12.89
C TYR A 275 -16.83 -5.22 -12.15
N ALA A 276 -15.74 -4.65 -11.66
CA ALA A 276 -15.77 -3.36 -10.96
C ALA A 276 -16.26 -2.23 -11.86
N LYS A 277 -15.81 -2.22 -13.13
CA LYS A 277 -16.31 -1.28 -14.15
C LYS A 277 -17.80 -1.45 -14.40
N TRP A 278 -18.27 -2.69 -14.55
CA TRP A 278 -19.68 -3.01 -14.78
C TRP A 278 -20.57 -2.59 -13.60
N MET A 279 -20.07 -2.78 -12.36
CA MET A 279 -20.69 -2.30 -11.13
C MET A 279 -20.68 -0.76 -11.01
N GLY A 280 -19.94 -0.05 -11.87
CA GLY A 280 -19.95 1.40 -11.93
C GLY A 280 -19.03 2.10 -10.92
N PHE A 281 -18.21 1.37 -10.16
CA PHE A 281 -17.19 1.95 -9.27
C PHE A 281 -16.22 2.85 -10.05
N THR A 282 -15.60 3.80 -9.35
CA THR A 282 -14.60 4.71 -9.94
C THR A 282 -13.18 4.37 -9.52
N HIS A 283 -13.03 3.70 -8.38
CA HIS A 283 -11.74 3.32 -7.82
C HIS A 283 -11.73 1.84 -7.38
N LEU A 284 -10.58 1.18 -7.55
CA LEU A 284 -10.24 -0.08 -6.91
C LEU A 284 -9.27 0.20 -5.76
N GLU A 285 -9.62 -0.19 -4.54
CA GLU A 285 -8.68 -0.16 -3.42
C GLU A 285 -8.19 -1.57 -3.14
N LEU A 286 -6.87 -1.74 -3.18
CA LEU A 286 -6.23 -3.02 -2.95
C LEU A 286 -5.74 -3.06 -1.51
N LEU A 287 -6.14 -4.09 -0.76
CA LEU A 287 -5.41 -4.48 0.45
C LEU A 287 -3.92 -4.70 0.09
N PRO A 288 -2.99 -4.61 1.07
CA PRO A 288 -1.58 -4.47 0.76
C PRO A 288 -1.05 -5.57 -0.16
N VAL A 289 -0.48 -5.17 -1.30
CA VAL A 289 0.10 -6.09 -2.30
C VAL A 289 1.62 -6.22 -2.17
N ASN A 290 2.24 -5.54 -1.21
CA ASN A 290 3.66 -5.69 -0.90
C ASN A 290 3.97 -7.15 -0.52
N GLU A 291 5.19 -7.62 -0.75
CA GLU A 291 5.56 -8.98 -0.36
C GLU A 291 5.49 -9.15 1.16
N HIS A 292 4.81 -10.22 1.59
CA HIS A 292 4.53 -10.52 2.99
C HIS A 292 4.58 -12.05 3.23
N PRO A 293 5.07 -12.53 4.39
CA PRO A 293 5.32 -13.95 4.60
C PRO A 293 4.09 -14.76 4.98
N PHE A 294 3.02 -14.13 5.47
CA PHE A 294 1.87 -14.80 6.05
C PHE A 294 0.54 -14.28 5.48
N ASP A 295 -0.25 -15.17 4.86
CA ASP A 295 -1.53 -14.79 4.23
C ASP A 295 -2.54 -14.23 5.23
N GLY A 296 -2.56 -14.74 6.45
CA GLY A 296 -3.49 -14.29 7.50
C GLY A 296 -3.19 -12.91 8.06
N SER A 297 -2.09 -12.28 7.63
CA SER A 297 -1.87 -10.84 7.86
C SER A 297 -2.66 -9.96 6.89
N TRP A 298 -3.25 -10.56 5.84
CA TRP A 298 -3.94 -9.89 4.73
C TRP A 298 -3.07 -8.90 3.95
N GLY A 299 -1.75 -8.95 4.17
CA GLY A 299 -0.76 -8.03 3.61
C GLY A 299 -0.24 -6.98 4.60
N TYR A 300 -0.87 -6.79 5.76
CA TYR A 300 -0.52 -5.75 6.74
C TYR A 300 0.75 -6.04 7.55
N GLN A 301 1.45 -7.15 7.28
CA GLN A 301 2.78 -7.45 7.85
C GLN A 301 3.82 -7.63 6.73
N PRO A 302 4.22 -6.56 6.03
CA PRO A 302 5.10 -6.66 4.88
C PRO A 302 6.56 -6.93 5.27
N THR A 303 7.25 -7.73 4.46
CA THR A 303 8.70 -7.93 4.55
C THR A 303 9.45 -7.41 3.32
N GLY A 304 8.75 -7.13 2.21
CA GLY A 304 9.32 -6.56 0.99
C GLY A 304 8.45 -5.42 0.46
N LEU A 305 8.62 -4.22 1.01
CA LEU A 305 7.81 -3.03 0.66
C LEU A 305 7.96 -2.59 -0.81
N TYR A 306 9.06 -2.92 -1.47
CA TYR A 306 9.33 -2.54 -2.86
C TYR A 306 8.95 -3.62 -3.89
N ALA A 307 8.41 -4.76 -3.46
CA ALA A 307 8.04 -5.86 -4.34
C ALA A 307 6.53 -6.13 -4.27
N PRO A 308 5.80 -6.15 -5.39
CA PRO A 308 4.47 -6.76 -5.40
C PRO A 308 4.60 -8.26 -5.10
N THR A 309 3.66 -8.81 -4.34
CA THR A 309 3.74 -10.20 -3.87
C THR A 309 3.74 -11.17 -5.04
N ARG A 310 4.59 -12.21 -4.93
CA ARG A 310 4.76 -13.24 -5.94
C ARG A 310 3.55 -14.17 -6.08
N ARG A 311 2.62 -14.15 -5.10
CA ARG A 311 1.42 -15.02 -5.04
C ARG A 311 0.59 -15.00 -6.31
N PHE A 312 0.47 -13.83 -6.94
CA PHE A 312 -0.41 -13.62 -8.10
C PHE A 312 0.37 -13.47 -9.42
N GLY A 313 1.70 -13.59 -9.41
CA GLY A 313 2.52 -13.49 -10.62
C GLY A 313 3.73 -12.58 -10.48
N THR A 314 4.25 -12.10 -11.61
CA THR A 314 5.39 -11.19 -11.67
C THR A 314 5.00 -9.74 -11.43
N ARG A 315 5.98 -8.88 -11.16
CA ARG A 315 5.76 -7.42 -11.12
C ARG A 315 5.22 -6.87 -12.45
N GLU A 316 5.57 -7.47 -13.58
CA GLU A 316 5.02 -7.07 -14.89
C GLU A 316 3.56 -7.51 -15.05
N ASP A 317 3.17 -8.64 -14.47
CA ASP A 317 1.76 -9.03 -14.43
C ASP A 317 0.95 -8.08 -13.54
N PHE A 318 1.52 -7.60 -12.43
CA PHE A 318 0.88 -6.56 -11.62
C PHE A 318 0.74 -5.24 -12.38
N ARG A 319 1.77 -4.80 -13.11
CA ARG A 319 1.67 -3.61 -13.99
C ARG A 319 0.60 -3.78 -15.06
N TYR A 320 0.50 -4.96 -15.67
CA TYR A 320 -0.59 -5.27 -16.60
C TYR A 320 -1.98 -5.14 -15.95
N PHE A 321 -2.15 -5.59 -14.71
CA PHE A 321 -3.39 -5.41 -13.96
C PHE A 321 -3.73 -3.93 -13.74
N ILE A 322 -2.75 -3.13 -13.35
CA ILE A 322 -2.93 -1.68 -13.15
C ILE A 322 -3.28 -0.99 -14.48
N ASP A 323 -2.56 -1.30 -15.56
CA ASP A 323 -2.84 -0.77 -16.90
C ASP A 323 -4.25 -1.14 -17.37
N ALA A 324 -4.71 -2.37 -17.09
CA ALA A 324 -6.07 -2.80 -17.39
C ALA A 324 -7.12 -2.01 -16.60
N ALA A 325 -6.88 -1.76 -15.31
CA ALA A 325 -7.75 -0.93 -14.47
C ALA A 325 -7.83 0.50 -15.02
N HIS A 326 -6.70 1.12 -15.36
CA HIS A 326 -6.67 2.47 -15.94
C HIS A 326 -7.36 2.52 -17.31
N ALA A 327 -7.15 1.53 -18.18
CA ALA A 327 -7.82 1.42 -19.47
C ALA A 327 -9.35 1.23 -19.31
N ALA A 328 -9.79 0.62 -18.21
CA ALA A 328 -11.19 0.50 -17.84
C ALA A 328 -11.80 1.81 -17.28
N GLY A 329 -10.96 2.82 -16.98
CA GLY A 329 -11.36 4.07 -16.34
C GLY A 329 -11.48 3.99 -14.82
N LEU A 330 -10.80 3.01 -14.20
CA LEU A 330 -10.72 2.83 -12.75
C LEU A 330 -9.37 3.39 -12.28
N ASN A 331 -9.40 4.27 -11.29
CA ASN A 331 -8.20 4.66 -10.54
C ASN A 331 -7.88 3.58 -9.50
N VAL A 332 -6.60 3.41 -9.15
CA VAL A 332 -6.17 2.38 -8.20
C VAL A 332 -5.60 3.01 -6.93
N ILE A 333 -6.15 2.60 -5.79
CA ILE A 333 -5.70 2.93 -4.44
C ILE A 333 -4.96 1.71 -3.89
N LEU A 334 -3.82 1.94 -3.24
CA LEU A 334 -3.07 0.88 -2.56
C LEU A 334 -3.02 1.14 -1.06
N ASP A 335 -3.39 0.13 -0.27
CA ASP A 335 -3.08 0.12 1.15
C ASP A 335 -1.57 0.03 1.36
N TRP A 336 -1.04 1.11 1.91
CA TRP A 336 0.36 1.31 2.20
C TRP A 336 0.59 1.18 3.70
N VAL A 337 1.63 0.42 4.09
CA VAL A 337 1.84 -0.01 5.48
C VAL A 337 3.15 0.56 6.04
N PRO A 338 3.21 1.88 6.35
CA PRO A 338 4.37 2.51 6.96
C PRO A 338 4.37 2.45 8.50
N GLY A 339 3.33 1.84 9.11
CA GLY A 339 3.14 1.83 10.56
C GLY A 339 4.09 0.87 11.29
N HIS A 340 4.28 -0.33 10.73
CA HIS A 340 5.06 -1.38 11.37
C HIS A 340 5.52 -2.44 10.36
N PHE A 341 6.34 -3.38 10.83
CA PHE A 341 6.79 -4.55 10.08
C PHE A 341 6.99 -5.75 11.02
N PRO A 342 6.92 -7.00 10.53
CA PRO A 342 7.03 -8.17 11.39
C PRO A 342 8.49 -8.46 11.81
N ALA A 343 8.65 -9.29 12.83
CA ALA A 343 9.96 -9.62 13.41
C ALA A 343 10.71 -10.77 12.69
N ASP A 344 10.33 -11.12 11.47
CA ASP A 344 10.96 -12.17 10.68
C ASP A 344 12.46 -11.92 10.48
N ASP A 345 13.31 -12.87 10.92
CA ASP A 345 14.77 -12.72 10.93
C ASP A 345 15.36 -12.55 9.52
N PHE A 346 14.72 -13.05 8.47
CA PHE A 346 15.21 -12.86 7.10
C PHE A 346 14.98 -11.43 6.57
N ALA A 347 14.20 -10.58 7.27
CA ALA A 347 13.78 -9.26 6.82
C ALA A 347 14.44 -8.13 7.65
N LEU A 348 13.72 -7.03 7.91
CA LEU A 348 14.27 -5.79 8.49
C LEU A 348 14.65 -5.87 9.97
N ALA A 349 14.10 -6.83 10.72
CA ALA A 349 14.30 -6.94 12.16
C ALA A 349 15.79 -7.08 12.51
N SER A 350 16.31 -6.19 13.35
CA SER A 350 17.72 -6.17 13.77
C SER A 350 18.71 -6.35 12.60
N PHE A 351 18.46 -5.61 11.51
CA PHE A 351 19.03 -5.87 10.18
C PHE A 351 20.56 -6.07 10.18
N ASP A 352 21.29 -5.18 10.85
CA ASP A 352 22.76 -5.21 10.97
C ASP A 352 23.25 -5.62 12.38
N GLY A 353 22.36 -6.24 13.16
CA GLY A 353 22.57 -6.62 14.56
C GLY A 353 22.16 -5.55 15.57
N THR A 354 21.84 -4.34 15.11
CA THR A 354 21.27 -3.27 15.94
C THR A 354 19.81 -3.03 15.59
N SER A 355 19.09 -2.28 16.42
CA SER A 355 17.80 -1.69 16.07
C SER A 355 17.98 -0.63 14.98
N LEU A 356 18.03 -1.10 13.72
CA LEU A 356 18.37 -0.29 12.57
C LEU A 356 17.14 0.42 12.01
N TYR A 357 16.15 -0.38 11.58
CA TYR A 357 14.88 0.10 11.05
C TYR A 357 13.87 0.36 12.17
N GLU A 358 13.86 -0.49 13.19
CA GLU A 358 13.03 -0.35 14.39
C GLU A 358 13.62 0.63 15.40
N HIS A 359 12.76 1.24 16.23
CA HIS A 359 13.23 2.03 17.37
C HIS A 359 13.87 1.11 18.43
N SER A 360 14.98 1.56 19.04
CA SER A 360 15.74 0.74 19.99
C SER A 360 15.08 0.57 21.36
N ASP A 361 14.29 1.56 21.79
CA ASP A 361 13.45 1.41 22.99
C ASP A 361 12.18 0.63 22.63
N PRO A 362 11.95 -0.57 23.19
CA PRO A 362 10.77 -1.38 22.88
C PRO A 362 9.44 -0.74 23.30
N ARG A 363 9.47 0.25 24.21
CA ARG A 363 8.28 1.03 24.57
C ARG A 363 7.79 1.92 23.43
N GLU A 364 8.64 2.15 22.44
CA GLU A 364 8.34 2.94 21.24
C GLU A 364 8.44 2.10 19.96
N GLY A 365 9.32 1.10 19.96
CA GLY A 365 9.68 0.27 18.80
C GLY A 365 8.88 -1.02 18.63
N TYR A 366 7.87 -1.28 19.46
CA TYR A 366 7.11 -2.54 19.44
C TYR A 366 5.61 -2.35 19.69
N HIS A 367 4.77 -2.97 18.85
CA HIS A 367 3.33 -3.13 19.10
C HIS A 367 3.07 -4.43 19.86
N GLN A 368 2.64 -4.32 21.12
CA GLN A 368 2.45 -5.48 22.00
C GLN A 368 1.35 -6.43 21.53
N ASP A 369 0.21 -5.90 21.06
CA ASP A 369 -0.93 -6.73 20.66
C ASP A 369 -0.75 -7.36 19.27
N TRP A 370 0.10 -6.78 18.43
CA TRP A 370 0.33 -7.24 17.05
C TRP A 370 1.60 -8.08 16.91
N ASN A 371 2.47 -8.05 17.92
CA ASN A 371 3.80 -8.66 17.90
C ASN A 371 4.68 -8.18 16.73
N THR A 372 4.61 -6.89 16.40
CA THR A 372 5.35 -6.26 15.29
C THR A 372 6.27 -5.14 15.76
N LEU A 373 7.28 -4.83 14.94
CA LEU A 373 8.24 -3.77 15.18
C LEU A 373 7.79 -2.46 14.52
N ILE A 374 8.06 -1.34 15.18
CA ILE A 374 7.69 0.01 14.72
C ILE A 374 8.93 0.70 14.13
N TYR A 375 8.78 1.28 12.95
CA TYR A 375 9.84 2.02 12.29
C TYR A 375 10.32 3.20 13.14
N ASN A 376 11.63 3.42 13.18
CA ASN A 376 12.21 4.60 13.80
C ASN A 376 12.09 5.81 12.87
N TYR A 377 10.93 6.47 12.88
CA TYR A 377 10.64 7.64 12.04
C TYR A 377 11.62 8.81 12.24
N GLY A 378 12.23 8.91 13.43
CA GLY A 378 13.23 9.93 13.74
C GLY A 378 14.59 9.69 13.07
N ARG A 379 14.86 8.47 12.59
CA ARG A 379 16.06 8.16 11.83
C ARG A 379 15.86 8.50 10.36
N ARG A 380 16.72 9.39 9.84
CA ARG A 380 16.59 10.00 8.51
C ARG A 380 16.55 8.97 7.38
N GLU A 381 17.38 7.95 7.45
CA GLU A 381 17.45 6.88 6.45
C GLU A 381 16.20 6.00 6.45
N VAL A 382 15.59 5.77 7.62
CA VAL A 382 14.34 5.01 7.76
C VAL A 382 13.16 5.82 7.23
N SER A 383 13.07 7.10 7.59
CA SER A 383 12.09 8.02 7.00
C SER A 383 12.26 8.09 5.48
N ASN A 384 13.50 8.19 4.99
CA ASN A 384 13.79 8.25 3.56
C ASN A 384 13.42 6.94 2.83
N TYR A 385 13.64 5.77 3.45
CA TYR A 385 13.19 4.47 2.96
C TYR A 385 11.67 4.45 2.74
N LEU A 386 10.90 4.90 3.71
CA LEU A 386 9.44 4.91 3.63
C LEU A 386 8.90 5.95 2.64
N VAL A 387 9.40 7.20 2.68
CA VAL A 387 9.00 8.24 1.72
C VAL A 387 9.32 7.81 0.28
N GLY A 388 10.50 7.24 0.07
CA GLY A 388 10.90 6.70 -1.22
C GLY A 388 9.99 5.55 -1.68
N ASN A 389 9.44 4.76 -0.76
CA ASN A 389 8.52 3.67 -1.07
C ASN A 389 7.14 4.19 -1.52
N ALA A 390 6.63 5.23 -0.87
CA ALA A 390 5.40 5.89 -1.31
C ALA A 390 5.53 6.42 -2.76
N LEU A 391 6.65 7.11 -3.06
CA LEU A 391 6.96 7.59 -4.41
C LEU A 391 7.14 6.43 -5.40
N TYR A 392 7.77 5.33 -4.98
CA TYR A 392 7.98 4.16 -5.84
C TYR A 392 6.67 3.59 -6.37
N TRP A 393 5.67 3.35 -5.52
CA TRP A 393 4.39 2.82 -5.95
C TRP A 393 3.66 3.73 -6.94
N ILE A 394 3.64 5.03 -6.66
CA ILE A 394 2.98 6.02 -7.51
C ILE A 394 3.74 6.19 -8.85
N GLU A 395 5.06 6.36 -8.81
CA GLU A 395 5.85 6.65 -10.00
C GLU A 395 6.12 5.43 -10.87
N ARG A 396 6.22 4.21 -10.32
CA ARG A 396 6.66 3.01 -11.06
C ARG A 396 5.54 2.06 -11.44
N PHE A 397 4.47 2.05 -10.66
CA PHE A 397 3.27 1.27 -10.96
C PHE A 397 2.08 2.15 -11.36
N GLY A 398 2.18 3.47 -11.23
CA GLY A 398 1.10 4.38 -11.62
C GLY A 398 -0.07 4.37 -10.65
N ILE A 399 0.13 3.96 -9.38
CA ILE A 399 -0.89 4.01 -8.33
C ILE A 399 -1.43 5.45 -8.20
N ASP A 400 -2.75 5.59 -8.04
CA ASP A 400 -3.46 6.87 -8.02
C ASP A 400 -3.63 7.44 -6.62
N ALA A 401 -3.67 6.57 -5.60
CA ALA A 401 -3.70 6.99 -4.20
C ALA A 401 -3.10 5.96 -3.27
N LEU A 402 -2.66 6.41 -2.10
CA LEU A 402 -2.24 5.53 -1.01
C LEU A 402 -3.19 5.68 0.18
N ARG A 403 -3.64 4.57 0.76
CA ARG A 403 -4.39 4.57 2.02
C ARG A 403 -3.48 4.05 3.13
N VAL A 404 -3.43 4.76 4.25
CA VAL A 404 -2.66 4.37 5.44
C VAL A 404 -3.60 3.88 6.51
N ASP A 405 -3.43 2.60 6.87
CA ASP A 405 -4.13 1.94 7.98
C ASP A 405 -3.61 2.40 9.34
N ALA A 406 -4.49 2.39 10.33
CA ALA A 406 -4.20 2.56 11.74
C ALA A 406 -3.23 3.72 12.03
N VAL A 407 -3.48 4.91 11.48
CA VAL A 407 -2.63 6.10 11.68
C VAL A 407 -2.46 6.42 13.17
N ALA A 408 -3.49 6.13 13.98
CA ALA A 408 -3.44 6.23 15.44
C ALA A 408 -2.27 5.44 16.06
N SER A 409 -1.92 4.28 15.48
CA SER A 409 -0.79 3.45 15.92
C SER A 409 0.56 4.13 15.76
N MET A 410 0.65 5.06 14.80
CA MET A 410 1.86 5.82 14.49
C MET A 410 1.95 7.08 15.34
N ILE A 411 0.88 7.88 15.39
CA ILE A 411 0.90 9.23 15.96
C ILE A 411 0.82 9.28 17.48
N TYR A 412 0.59 8.15 18.15
CA TYR A 412 0.54 8.08 19.62
C TYR A 412 1.56 7.11 20.20
N ARG A 413 2.37 7.62 21.14
CA ARG A 413 3.36 6.85 21.92
C ARG A 413 2.73 5.89 22.91
N ASP A 414 1.47 6.09 23.28
CA ASP A 414 0.71 5.25 24.21
C ASP A 414 -0.27 4.28 23.52
N TYR A 415 -0.24 4.19 22.18
CA TYR A 415 -1.14 3.30 21.44
C TYR A 415 -1.01 1.85 21.89
N SER A 416 -2.12 1.29 22.37
CA SER A 416 -2.22 -0.06 22.94
C SER A 416 -1.17 -0.38 24.02
N ARG A 417 -0.84 0.61 24.86
CA ARG A 417 0.12 0.46 25.98
C ARG A 417 -0.52 0.89 27.30
N LYS A 418 -0.21 0.19 28.38
CA LYS A 418 -0.71 0.56 29.71
C LYS A 418 0.08 1.71 30.30
N ALA A 419 -0.48 2.36 31.33
CA ALA A 419 0.24 3.35 32.11
C ALA A 419 1.55 2.76 32.66
N GLY A 420 2.67 3.46 32.45
CA GLY A 420 4.01 3.00 32.84
C GLY A 420 4.75 2.16 31.79
N GLU A 421 4.09 1.77 30.69
CA GLU A 421 4.68 1.00 29.59
C GLU A 421 5.06 1.85 28.37
N TRP A 422 4.92 3.17 28.45
CA TRP A 422 5.27 4.14 27.40
C TRP A 422 5.96 5.37 27.98
N ILE A 423 6.58 6.19 27.12
CA ILE A 423 7.31 7.43 27.50
C ILE A 423 6.70 8.61 26.75
N PRO A 424 6.44 9.75 27.43
CA PRO A 424 5.98 10.96 26.75
C PRO A 424 7.05 11.56 25.83
N ASN A 425 6.59 12.40 24.90
CA ASN A 425 7.48 13.20 24.06
C ASN A 425 8.20 14.30 24.87
N GLU A 426 9.10 15.05 24.23
CA GLU A 426 9.90 16.10 24.87
C GLU A 426 9.08 17.22 25.54
N TYR A 427 7.80 17.38 25.17
CA TYR A 427 6.87 18.34 25.76
C TYR A 427 5.94 17.74 26.82
N GLY A 428 6.09 16.45 27.15
CA GLY A 428 5.27 15.74 28.13
C GLY A 428 3.97 15.15 27.58
N GLY A 429 3.74 15.24 26.25
CA GLY A 429 2.54 14.73 25.58
C GLY A 429 2.66 13.26 25.12
N ARG A 430 1.54 12.70 24.66
CA ARG A 430 1.46 11.33 24.11
C ARG A 430 1.73 11.26 22.61
N GLU A 431 1.85 12.40 21.95
CA GLU A 431 2.01 12.50 20.50
C GLU A 431 3.41 12.03 20.09
N ASN A 432 3.47 11.18 19.07
CA ASN A 432 4.71 10.75 18.43
C ASN A 432 5.10 11.80 17.38
N LEU A 433 5.92 12.77 17.77
CA LEU A 433 6.28 13.93 16.95
C LEU A 433 7.04 13.51 15.67
N GLU A 434 7.87 12.48 15.78
CA GLU A 434 8.65 11.93 14.67
C GLU A 434 7.74 11.27 13.62
N ALA A 435 6.73 10.51 14.06
CA ALA A 435 5.73 9.94 13.15
C ALA A 435 4.85 11.02 12.51
N ILE A 436 4.43 12.03 13.27
CA ILE A 436 3.63 13.15 12.76
C ILE A 436 4.42 13.92 11.70
N GLU A 437 5.70 14.23 11.95
CA GLU A 437 6.56 14.91 10.98
C GLU A 437 6.82 14.04 9.74
N PHE A 438 7.03 12.73 9.92
CA PHE A 438 7.14 11.79 8.82
C PHE A 438 5.90 11.81 7.91
N LEU A 439 4.69 11.75 8.47
CA LEU A 439 3.44 11.78 7.70
C LEU A 439 3.27 13.12 6.97
N ARG A 440 3.50 14.24 7.66
CA ARG A 440 3.45 15.59 7.06
C ARG A 440 4.43 15.73 5.89
N ASN A 441 5.67 15.30 6.10
CA ASN A 441 6.71 15.36 5.07
C ASN A 441 6.38 14.46 3.88
N THR A 442 5.88 13.24 4.13
CA THR A 442 5.44 12.31 3.08
C THR A 442 4.33 12.93 2.24
N ASN A 443 3.26 13.40 2.86
CA ASN A 443 2.12 14.01 2.16
C ASN A 443 2.52 15.26 1.37
N ARG A 444 3.40 16.11 1.93
CA ARG A 444 3.96 17.27 1.23
C ARG A 444 4.74 16.85 -0.01
N ILE A 445 5.65 15.89 0.11
CA ILE A 445 6.46 15.39 -1.01
C ILE A 445 5.58 14.78 -2.09
N LEU A 446 4.56 13.99 -1.74
CA LEU A 446 3.63 13.43 -2.72
C LEU A 446 2.84 14.52 -3.45
N GLY A 447 2.37 15.55 -2.74
CA GLY A 447 1.69 16.69 -3.34
C GLY A 447 2.58 17.48 -4.32
N GLU A 448 3.87 17.61 -4.02
CA GLU A 448 4.85 18.32 -4.87
C GLU A 448 5.34 17.49 -6.06
N GLN A 449 5.66 16.21 -5.84
CA GLN A 449 6.34 15.36 -6.83
C GLN A 449 5.38 14.58 -7.72
N THR A 450 4.17 14.30 -7.25
CA THR A 450 3.17 13.48 -7.96
C THR A 450 1.81 14.19 -8.02
N PRO A 451 1.73 15.37 -8.66
CA PRO A 451 0.50 16.15 -8.69
C PRO A 451 -0.61 15.36 -9.38
N GLY A 452 -1.64 15.02 -8.62
CA GLY A 452 -2.77 14.18 -9.03
C GLY A 452 -2.97 12.93 -8.19
N ALA A 453 -1.90 12.42 -7.55
CA ALA A 453 -2.02 11.38 -6.54
C ALA A 453 -2.53 11.98 -5.22
N VAL A 454 -3.29 11.21 -4.46
CA VAL A 454 -3.85 11.62 -3.17
C VAL A 454 -3.55 10.59 -2.09
N THR A 455 -3.69 10.97 -0.82
CA THR A 455 -3.55 10.04 0.31
C THR A 455 -4.80 10.02 1.18
N MET A 456 -5.09 8.85 1.74
CA MET A 456 -6.23 8.60 2.62
C MET A 456 -5.73 8.04 3.96
N ALA A 457 -6.35 8.45 5.06
CA ALA A 457 -6.03 7.98 6.40
C ALA A 457 -7.22 7.25 7.01
N GLU A 458 -6.94 6.11 7.65
CA GLU A 458 -7.78 5.60 8.72
C GLU A 458 -7.15 6.01 10.06
N GLU A 459 -7.85 6.86 10.79
CA GLU A 459 -7.41 7.40 12.05
C GLU A 459 -8.60 7.35 13.01
N SER A 460 -8.50 6.48 14.01
CA SER A 460 -9.60 6.05 14.88
C SER A 460 -9.71 6.82 16.20
N THR A 461 -8.95 7.90 16.36
CA THR A 461 -9.10 8.85 17.47
C THR A 461 -9.67 10.19 16.99
N ASP A 462 -9.78 11.14 17.91
CA ASP A 462 -10.22 12.50 17.63
C ASP A 462 -9.05 13.43 17.25
N PHE A 463 -8.01 12.91 16.58
CA PHE A 463 -6.90 13.76 16.13
C PHE A 463 -7.41 14.78 15.12
N ALA A 464 -7.19 16.06 15.39
CA ALA A 464 -7.70 17.16 14.59
C ALA A 464 -6.79 17.47 13.39
N GLY A 465 -7.39 17.80 12.25
CA GLY A 465 -6.66 18.29 11.08
C GLY A 465 -5.97 17.19 10.29
N VAL A 466 -6.47 15.95 10.33
CA VAL A 466 -5.88 14.83 9.56
C VAL A 466 -5.84 15.17 8.08
N THR A 467 -6.90 15.78 7.55
CA THR A 467 -7.04 16.16 6.14
C THR A 467 -6.73 17.63 5.84
N ARG A 468 -6.09 18.33 6.78
CA ARG A 468 -5.69 19.73 6.61
C ARG A 468 -4.24 19.84 6.14
N PRO A 469 -3.87 20.89 5.39
CA PRO A 469 -2.50 21.09 4.95
C PRO A 469 -1.51 21.12 6.12
N PRO A 470 -0.28 20.60 5.96
CA PRO A 470 0.75 20.66 7.01
C PRO A 470 1.08 22.09 7.46
N ALA A 471 0.98 23.07 6.54
CA ALA A 471 1.20 24.49 6.83
C ALA A 471 0.21 25.07 7.87
N ASP A 472 -0.98 24.48 7.98
CA ASP A 472 -2.02 24.86 8.94
C ASP A 472 -2.02 23.96 10.19
N GLY A 473 -0.98 23.13 10.36
CA GLY A 473 -0.86 22.19 11.48
C GLY A 473 -1.54 20.83 11.24
N GLY A 474 -2.05 20.55 10.05
CA GLY A 474 -2.64 19.24 9.73
C GLY A 474 -1.62 18.15 9.41
N LEU A 475 -2.09 16.91 9.18
CA LEU A 475 -1.23 15.79 8.72
C LEU A 475 -1.01 15.78 7.21
N GLY A 476 -1.82 16.52 6.45
CA GLY A 476 -1.70 16.65 5.01
C GLY A 476 -2.36 15.53 4.19
N PHE A 477 -3.16 14.66 4.78
CA PHE A 477 -3.95 13.71 4.00
C PHE A 477 -5.01 14.44 3.18
N TRP A 478 -5.46 13.83 2.09
CA TRP A 478 -6.58 14.39 1.31
C TRP A 478 -7.90 13.96 1.90
N PHE A 479 -7.99 12.70 2.35
CA PHE A 479 -9.20 12.12 2.91
C PHE A 479 -8.96 11.39 4.22
N LYS A 480 -10.01 11.31 5.07
CA LYS A 480 -10.04 10.51 6.30
C LYS A 480 -11.26 9.58 6.25
N TRP A 481 -11.09 8.33 6.68
CA TRP A 481 -12.23 7.44 6.91
C TRP A 481 -13.09 7.93 8.09
N ASN A 482 -14.41 8.03 7.88
CA ASN A 482 -15.34 8.43 8.93
C ASN A 482 -15.80 7.23 9.76
N LEU A 483 -14.93 6.76 10.66
CA LEU A 483 -15.23 5.61 11.51
C LEU A 483 -16.37 5.88 12.51
N GLY A 484 -16.51 7.11 12.99
CA GLY A 484 -17.65 7.50 13.84
C GLY A 484 -18.98 7.30 13.13
N TRP A 485 -19.10 7.78 11.88
CA TRP A 485 -20.30 7.58 11.06
C TRP A 485 -20.55 6.09 10.80
N MET A 486 -19.50 5.34 10.47
CA MET A 486 -19.59 3.90 10.21
C MET A 486 -20.13 3.15 11.43
N HIS A 487 -19.56 3.39 12.62
CA HIS A 487 -20.00 2.74 13.85
C HIS A 487 -21.43 3.12 14.20
N ASP A 488 -21.78 4.40 14.17
CA ASP A 488 -23.12 4.85 14.55
C ASP A 488 -24.20 4.30 13.62
N THR A 489 -23.97 4.33 12.32
CA THR A 489 -24.95 3.88 11.33
C THR A 489 -25.09 2.35 11.33
N LEU A 490 -24.01 1.58 11.46
CA LEU A 490 -24.10 0.13 11.63
C LEU A 490 -24.77 -0.26 12.96
N ASP A 491 -24.48 0.47 14.04
CA ASP A 491 -25.13 0.30 15.33
C ASP A 491 -26.62 0.63 15.30
N TYR A 492 -27.02 1.61 14.49
CA TYR A 492 -28.43 1.93 14.28
C TYR A 492 -29.13 0.84 13.45
N MET A 493 -28.49 0.40 12.37
CA MET A 493 -29.08 -0.56 11.44
C MET A 493 -29.26 -1.95 12.06
N LYS A 494 -28.41 -2.36 13.02
CA LYS A 494 -28.56 -3.65 13.75
C LYS A 494 -29.72 -3.68 14.75
N LEU A 495 -30.28 -2.51 15.12
CA LEU A 495 -31.41 -2.45 16.05
C LEU A 495 -32.69 -2.91 15.37
N ASP A 496 -33.50 -3.69 16.09
CA ASP A 496 -34.89 -3.95 15.70
C ASP A 496 -35.59 -2.60 15.39
N PRO A 497 -36.31 -2.47 14.26
CA PRO A 497 -36.96 -1.22 13.87
C PRO A 497 -37.79 -0.53 14.95
N VAL A 498 -38.42 -1.25 15.90
CA VAL A 498 -39.16 -0.62 17.01
C VAL A 498 -38.25 0.15 17.97
N HIS A 499 -36.98 -0.24 18.10
CA HIS A 499 -36.01 0.42 19.00
C HIS A 499 -35.29 1.61 18.37
N ARG A 500 -35.33 1.75 17.04
CA ARG A 500 -34.65 2.85 16.32
C ARG A 500 -35.08 4.25 16.77
N ARG A 501 -36.32 4.41 17.23
CA ARG A 501 -36.83 5.69 17.77
C ARG A 501 -36.02 6.25 18.95
N TYR A 502 -35.34 5.38 19.71
CA TYR A 502 -34.55 5.76 20.88
C TYR A 502 -33.10 6.09 20.53
N HIS A 503 -32.70 5.87 19.27
CA HIS A 503 -31.33 6.00 18.79
C HIS A 503 -31.26 6.79 17.48
N HIS A 504 -32.23 7.69 17.25
CA HIS A 504 -32.33 8.51 16.04
C HIS A 504 -31.10 9.41 15.84
N ASP A 505 -30.46 9.79 16.95
CA ASP A 505 -29.21 10.54 17.00
C ASP A 505 -28.07 9.87 16.23
N LYS A 506 -27.98 8.53 16.24
CA LYS A 506 -26.91 7.80 15.54
C LYS A 506 -26.87 8.07 14.03
N MET A 507 -28.02 8.33 13.40
CA MET A 507 -28.06 8.65 11.97
C MET A 507 -27.83 10.15 11.67
N THR A 508 -27.87 11.02 12.68
CA THR A 508 -27.77 12.49 12.50
C THR A 508 -26.45 13.07 13.02
N PHE A 509 -25.85 12.42 14.02
CA PHE A 509 -24.67 12.90 14.74
C PHE A 509 -23.47 13.13 13.81
N GLY A 510 -23.27 12.25 12.83
CA GLY A 510 -22.20 12.37 11.83
C GLY A 510 -22.17 13.73 11.11
N MET A 511 -23.33 14.37 10.90
CA MET A 511 -23.40 15.67 10.24
C MET A 511 -22.87 16.83 11.10
N LEU A 512 -22.81 16.69 12.43
CA LEU A 512 -22.31 17.75 13.32
C LEU A 512 -20.83 18.03 13.10
N TYR A 513 -20.07 17.01 12.71
CA TYR A 513 -18.63 17.11 12.47
C TYR A 513 -18.23 16.80 11.02
N ASN A 514 -19.17 16.51 10.11
CA ASN A 514 -18.86 16.10 8.74
C ASN A 514 -17.95 17.08 7.97
N TYR A 515 -17.93 18.36 8.33
CA TYR A 515 -17.13 19.40 7.67
C TYR A 515 -15.79 19.70 8.36
N THR A 516 -15.44 18.98 9.44
CA THR A 516 -14.13 19.13 10.09
C THR A 516 -13.02 18.52 9.26
N GLU A 517 -13.32 17.48 8.48
CA GLU A 517 -12.40 16.72 7.64
C GLU A 517 -13.04 16.37 6.29
N ASN A 518 -12.22 15.95 5.33
CA ASN A 518 -12.69 15.44 4.04
C ASN A 518 -12.97 13.93 4.15
N PHE A 519 -14.21 13.56 4.48
CA PHE A 519 -14.52 12.17 4.79
C PHE A 519 -14.76 11.24 3.59
N VAL A 520 -14.24 10.01 3.71
CA VAL A 520 -14.71 8.80 3.02
C VAL A 520 -15.58 8.02 4.01
N LEU A 521 -16.69 7.44 3.56
CA LEU A 521 -17.63 6.66 4.35
C LEU A 521 -17.38 5.16 4.13
N PRO A 522 -16.66 4.48 5.04
CA PRO A 522 -16.23 3.10 4.81
C PRO A 522 -17.24 2.08 5.31
N LEU A 523 -17.47 1.03 4.51
CA LEU A 523 -17.88 -0.30 4.96
C LEU A 523 -16.80 -1.28 4.52
N SER A 524 -15.70 -1.30 5.25
CA SER A 524 -14.46 -1.98 4.88
C SER A 524 -14.41 -3.46 5.31
N HIS A 525 -13.31 -4.12 4.95
CA HIS A 525 -13.03 -5.52 5.31
C HIS A 525 -13.07 -5.80 6.82
N ASP A 526 -12.60 -4.86 7.65
CA ASP A 526 -12.60 -4.99 9.12
C ASP A 526 -14.00 -5.08 9.73
N GLU A 527 -15.03 -4.63 9.00
CA GLU A 527 -16.41 -4.65 9.45
C GLU A 527 -17.15 -5.94 9.07
N VAL A 528 -16.48 -6.92 8.46
CA VAL A 528 -17.14 -8.18 8.07
C VAL A 528 -16.36 -9.41 8.50
N VAL A 529 -15.63 -9.31 9.62
CA VAL A 529 -14.77 -10.35 10.19
C VAL A 529 -14.88 -10.42 11.72
N HIS A 530 -14.18 -11.39 12.33
CA HIS A 530 -13.96 -11.50 13.78
C HIS A 530 -15.25 -11.53 14.61
N GLY A 531 -16.31 -12.17 14.11
CA GLY A 531 -17.59 -12.30 14.81
C GLY A 531 -18.51 -11.07 14.67
N LYS A 532 -18.09 -10.05 13.92
CA LYS A 532 -18.91 -8.85 13.65
C LYS A 532 -20.04 -9.10 12.65
N LYS A 533 -20.10 -10.27 12.01
CA LYS A 533 -21.01 -10.68 10.93
C LYS A 533 -20.82 -9.88 9.64
N SER A 534 -21.37 -10.39 8.53
CA SER A 534 -21.54 -9.59 7.30
C SER A 534 -22.52 -8.43 7.52
N ILE A 535 -22.51 -7.44 6.64
CA ILE A 535 -23.48 -6.33 6.71
C ILE A 535 -24.93 -6.85 6.62
N LEU A 536 -25.20 -7.88 5.80
CA LEU A 536 -26.54 -8.49 5.68
C LEU A 536 -26.96 -9.22 6.97
N ASP A 537 -26.04 -9.93 7.63
CA ASP A 537 -26.29 -10.69 8.87
C ASP A 537 -26.39 -9.79 10.13
N ARG A 538 -26.01 -8.52 10.02
CA ARG A 538 -26.30 -7.49 11.04
C ARG A 538 -27.75 -6.98 10.96
N MET A 539 -28.42 -7.08 9.81
CA MET A 539 -29.77 -6.54 9.64
C MET A 539 -30.81 -7.39 10.41
N PRO A 540 -31.79 -6.76 11.09
CA PRO A 540 -32.84 -7.48 11.81
C PRO A 540 -34.01 -7.90 10.90
N GLY A 541 -34.86 -8.78 11.44
CA GLY A 541 -36.11 -9.18 10.81
C GLY A 541 -36.03 -10.48 10.02
N ASP A 542 -37.11 -10.79 9.29
CA ASP A 542 -37.13 -11.91 8.35
C ASP A 542 -36.21 -11.66 7.14
N ALA A 543 -36.05 -12.65 6.27
CA ALA A 543 -35.13 -12.54 5.15
C ALA A 543 -35.45 -11.33 4.24
N TRP A 544 -36.72 -11.07 3.92
CA TRP A 544 -37.09 -9.92 3.10
C TRP A 544 -36.70 -8.61 3.78
N GLN A 545 -36.99 -8.48 5.09
CA GLN A 545 -36.64 -7.29 5.88
C GLN A 545 -35.12 -7.08 5.98
N ARG A 546 -34.33 -8.14 6.05
CA ARG A 546 -32.86 -8.05 6.09
C ARG A 546 -32.30 -7.46 4.80
N PHE A 547 -32.77 -7.94 3.65
CA PHE A 547 -32.41 -7.35 2.35
C PHE A 547 -32.96 -5.93 2.19
N ALA A 548 -34.19 -5.65 2.62
CA ALA A 548 -34.77 -4.30 2.56
C ALA A 548 -33.98 -3.29 3.40
N ASN A 549 -33.62 -3.64 4.65
CA ASN A 549 -32.74 -2.82 5.50
C ASN A 549 -31.41 -2.52 4.81
N LEU A 550 -30.76 -3.54 4.22
CA LEU A 550 -29.49 -3.37 3.54
C LEU A 550 -29.62 -2.40 2.35
N ARG A 551 -30.65 -2.59 1.53
CA ARG A 551 -30.91 -1.71 0.37
C ARG A 551 -31.20 -0.27 0.80
N ALA A 552 -32.03 -0.07 1.82
CA ALA A 552 -32.30 1.26 2.37
C ALA A 552 -31.02 1.93 2.88
N TYR A 553 -30.19 1.17 3.59
CA TYR A 553 -28.93 1.66 4.13
C TYR A 553 -27.93 2.04 3.02
N TYR A 554 -27.83 1.26 1.94
CA TYR A 554 -27.00 1.64 0.80
C TYR A 554 -27.53 2.89 0.07
N GLY A 555 -28.85 3.04 -0.09
CA GLY A 555 -29.45 4.28 -0.60
C GLY A 555 -29.15 5.49 0.29
N TRP A 556 -29.00 5.29 1.61
CA TRP A 556 -28.58 6.32 2.55
C TRP A 556 -27.08 6.63 2.43
N LEU A 557 -26.21 5.62 2.50
CA LEU A 557 -24.75 5.73 2.40
C LEU A 557 -24.32 6.52 1.16
N PHE A 558 -24.88 6.20 0.00
CA PHE A 558 -24.53 6.85 -1.26
C PHE A 558 -25.01 8.30 -1.35
N ALA A 559 -26.05 8.66 -0.60
CA ALA A 559 -26.60 10.00 -0.57
C ALA A 559 -26.01 10.89 0.55
N PHE A 560 -25.51 10.32 1.63
CA PHE A 560 -24.89 11.06 2.74
C PHE A 560 -23.63 11.81 2.24
N PRO A 561 -23.29 13.01 2.72
CA PRO A 561 -22.07 13.72 2.30
C PRO A 561 -20.78 12.93 2.59
N GLY A 562 -19.85 12.90 1.62
CA GLY A 562 -18.57 12.20 1.72
C GLY A 562 -18.38 11.15 0.62
N LYS A 563 -17.15 10.69 0.41
CA LYS A 563 -16.84 9.67 -0.62
C LYS A 563 -17.24 8.26 -0.17
N LYS A 564 -17.34 7.29 -1.08
CA LYS A 564 -17.96 5.97 -0.79
C LYS A 564 -16.93 4.86 -0.83
N LEU A 565 -17.01 3.91 0.11
CA LEU A 565 -16.23 2.68 0.07
C LEU A 565 -17.08 1.48 0.48
N LEU A 566 -17.03 0.42 -0.35
CA LEU A 566 -17.59 -0.89 -0.06
C LEU A 566 -16.53 -1.97 -0.25
N PHE A 567 -16.37 -2.83 0.75
CA PHE A 567 -15.59 -4.05 0.61
C PHE A 567 -16.29 -5.10 -0.25
N MET A 568 -15.50 -5.86 -0.99
CA MET A 568 -15.98 -6.99 -1.79
C MET A 568 -16.85 -7.97 -0.98
N GLY A 569 -17.94 -8.44 -1.58
CA GLY A 569 -18.97 -9.25 -0.92
C GLY A 569 -20.14 -8.43 -0.40
N ASN A 570 -19.92 -7.17 0.00
CA ASN A 570 -20.99 -6.29 0.47
C ASN A 570 -21.96 -5.92 -0.66
N GLU A 571 -21.49 -5.85 -1.91
CA GLU A 571 -22.27 -5.38 -3.05
C GLU A 571 -23.34 -6.35 -3.52
N PHE A 572 -23.19 -7.66 -3.26
CA PHE A 572 -24.20 -8.67 -3.55
C PHE A 572 -24.80 -9.29 -2.28
N ALA A 573 -24.55 -8.66 -1.13
CA ALA A 573 -25.06 -9.09 0.17
C ALA A 573 -24.64 -10.51 0.54
N GLN A 574 -23.33 -10.78 0.55
CA GLN A 574 -22.80 -12.02 1.11
C GLN A 574 -23.28 -12.20 2.56
N GLY A 575 -23.75 -13.41 2.89
CA GLY A 575 -24.23 -13.72 4.23
C GLY A 575 -23.11 -13.98 5.23
N ARG A 576 -22.12 -14.79 4.85
CA ARG A 576 -21.01 -15.16 5.74
C ARG A 576 -20.00 -14.02 5.88
N GLU A 577 -19.30 -14.01 7.02
CA GLU A 577 -18.10 -13.18 7.19
C GLU A 577 -17.07 -13.47 6.11
N TRP A 578 -16.25 -12.47 5.82
CA TRP A 578 -15.13 -12.63 4.92
C TRP A 578 -14.13 -13.63 5.49
N ASN A 579 -13.65 -14.52 4.62
CA ASN A 579 -12.60 -15.47 4.93
C ASN A 579 -11.50 -15.36 3.88
N HIS A 580 -10.31 -14.89 4.28
CA HIS A 580 -9.16 -14.73 3.38
C HIS A 580 -8.67 -16.05 2.75
N ASP A 581 -9.00 -17.22 3.33
CA ASP A 581 -8.62 -18.54 2.83
C ASP A 581 -9.55 -19.11 1.76
N ALA A 582 -10.66 -18.44 1.47
CA ALA A 582 -11.67 -18.90 0.52
C ALA A 582 -12.04 -17.82 -0.50
N SER A 583 -12.61 -18.23 -1.62
CA SER A 583 -13.31 -17.31 -2.53
C SER A 583 -14.55 -16.73 -1.85
N LEU A 584 -14.96 -15.52 -2.24
CA LEU A 584 -16.30 -15.02 -1.95
C LEU A 584 -17.40 -15.96 -2.46
N ASP A 585 -18.60 -15.82 -1.89
CA ASP A 585 -19.77 -16.67 -2.13
C ASP A 585 -20.47 -16.38 -3.48
N TRP A 586 -19.72 -16.45 -4.59
CA TRP A 586 -20.23 -16.18 -5.94
C TRP A 586 -21.41 -17.07 -6.36
N HIS A 587 -21.53 -18.26 -5.77
CA HIS A 587 -22.66 -19.16 -5.98
C HIS A 587 -24.03 -18.54 -5.60
N LEU A 588 -24.05 -17.49 -4.78
CA LEU A 588 -25.28 -16.73 -4.46
C LEU A 588 -25.85 -15.98 -5.68
N LEU A 589 -25.01 -15.76 -6.68
CA LEU A 589 -25.34 -15.15 -7.97
C LEU A 589 -25.43 -16.19 -9.11
N GLU A 590 -25.36 -17.47 -8.79
CA GLU A 590 -25.64 -18.55 -9.74
C GLU A 590 -27.14 -18.85 -9.77
N GLY A 591 -27.67 -19.20 -10.95
CA GLY A 591 -29.07 -19.58 -11.12
C GLY A 591 -30.00 -18.42 -11.45
N GLY A 592 -31.22 -18.45 -10.90
CA GLY A 592 -32.28 -17.48 -11.21
C GLY A 592 -32.18 -16.18 -10.41
N ASP A 593 -32.86 -15.15 -10.90
CA ASP A 593 -32.91 -13.83 -10.26
C ASP A 593 -33.47 -13.91 -8.82
N ASN A 594 -32.71 -13.40 -7.85
CA ASN A 594 -32.97 -13.53 -6.41
C ASN A 594 -32.58 -12.24 -5.65
N TRP A 595 -32.73 -12.24 -4.32
CA TRP A 595 -32.44 -11.06 -3.50
C TRP A 595 -30.98 -10.55 -3.57
N HIS A 596 -30.00 -11.44 -3.75
CA HIS A 596 -28.59 -11.05 -3.93
C HIS A 596 -28.39 -10.29 -5.24
N HIS A 597 -29.00 -10.77 -6.33
CA HIS A 597 -29.02 -10.04 -7.61
C HIS A 597 -29.71 -8.67 -7.47
N GLY A 598 -30.77 -8.58 -6.64
CA GLY A 598 -31.44 -7.33 -6.32
C GLY A 598 -30.52 -6.30 -5.67
N VAL A 599 -29.71 -6.71 -4.68
CA VAL A 599 -28.73 -5.82 -4.03
C VAL A 599 -27.59 -5.46 -4.99
N GLN A 600 -27.08 -6.42 -5.77
CA GLN A 600 -26.04 -6.16 -6.77
C GLN A 600 -26.49 -5.14 -7.81
N ARG A 601 -27.72 -5.27 -8.33
CA ARG A 601 -28.30 -4.27 -9.23
C ARG A 601 -28.44 -2.91 -8.55
N LEU A 602 -28.91 -2.88 -7.30
CA LEU A 602 -29.02 -1.62 -6.57
C LEU A 602 -27.67 -0.91 -6.43
N VAL A 603 -26.62 -1.61 -5.99
CA VAL A 603 -25.29 -1.00 -5.84
C VAL A 603 -24.74 -0.51 -7.17
N ARG A 604 -24.98 -1.27 -8.24
CA ARG A 604 -24.63 -0.84 -9.60
C ARG A 604 -25.35 0.44 -10.01
N ASP A 605 -26.65 0.51 -9.81
CA ASP A 605 -27.45 1.68 -10.16
C ASP A 605 -27.07 2.88 -9.27
N LEU A 606 -26.85 2.67 -7.97
CA LEU A 606 -26.34 3.68 -7.04
C LEU A 606 -25.03 4.29 -7.53
N ASN A 607 -24.07 3.46 -7.96
CA ASN A 607 -22.81 3.93 -8.52
C ASN A 607 -23.00 4.80 -9.77
N HIS A 608 -23.84 4.35 -10.71
CA HIS A 608 -24.10 5.10 -11.95
C HIS A 608 -24.83 6.43 -11.67
N THR A 609 -25.84 6.41 -10.80
CA THR A 609 -26.60 7.61 -10.40
C THR A 609 -25.74 8.58 -9.61
N TYR A 610 -24.89 8.09 -8.69
CA TYR A 610 -23.92 8.89 -7.95
C TYR A 610 -22.95 9.64 -8.86
N ARG A 611 -22.48 8.99 -9.94
CA ARG A 611 -21.60 9.62 -10.94
C ARG A 611 -22.32 10.59 -11.86
N HIS A 612 -23.60 10.36 -12.12
CA HIS A 612 -24.39 11.19 -13.02
C HIS A 612 -24.79 12.52 -12.36
N HIS A 613 -25.18 12.47 -11.09
CA HIS A 613 -25.70 13.64 -10.38
C HIS A 613 -24.65 14.30 -9.50
N LYS A 614 -24.16 15.46 -9.97
CA LYS A 614 -23.21 16.31 -9.25
C LYS A 614 -23.60 16.64 -7.81
N ALA A 615 -24.90 16.79 -7.54
CA ALA A 615 -25.39 17.10 -6.20
C ALA A 615 -24.95 16.10 -5.13
N LEU A 616 -24.68 14.85 -5.52
CA LEU A 616 -24.28 13.79 -4.60
C LEU A 616 -22.79 13.81 -4.25
N HIS A 617 -21.94 14.56 -4.97
CA HIS A 617 -20.48 14.49 -4.80
C HIS A 617 -19.70 15.80 -4.95
N GLU A 618 -20.21 16.80 -5.69
CA GLU A 618 -19.48 18.03 -6.03
C GLU A 618 -19.22 18.91 -4.80
N LEU A 619 -20.13 18.88 -3.82
CA LEU A 619 -20.12 19.70 -2.60
C LEU A 619 -20.11 18.85 -1.32
N ASP A 620 -19.49 17.66 -1.34
CA ASP A 620 -19.42 16.79 -0.15
C ASP A 620 -18.81 17.46 1.08
N PHE A 621 -17.88 18.39 0.87
CA PHE A 621 -17.11 19.06 1.94
C PHE A 621 -17.48 20.54 2.11
N ASP A 622 -18.59 20.97 1.51
CA ASP A 622 -19.15 22.31 1.66
C ASP A 622 -20.52 22.22 2.37
N PRO A 623 -20.75 22.95 3.48
CA PRO A 623 -22.04 22.98 4.16
C PRO A 623 -23.23 23.34 3.27
N TYR A 624 -23.04 24.09 2.18
CA TYR A 624 -24.09 24.42 1.22
C TYR A 624 -24.64 23.18 0.48
N GLY A 625 -23.83 22.13 0.35
CA GLY A 625 -24.17 20.89 -0.35
C GLY A 625 -25.19 20.00 0.34
N PHE A 626 -25.63 20.32 1.56
CA PHE A 626 -26.54 19.50 2.36
C PHE A 626 -27.49 20.35 3.23
N GLU A 627 -28.73 19.91 3.37
CA GLU A 627 -29.66 20.49 4.33
C GLU A 627 -30.70 19.47 4.80
N TRP A 628 -30.96 19.40 6.10
CA TRP A 628 -32.07 18.62 6.65
C TRP A 628 -33.43 19.25 6.30
N LEU A 629 -34.32 18.45 5.72
CA LEU A 629 -35.74 18.80 5.53
C LEU A 629 -36.59 18.27 6.69
N VAL A 630 -36.27 17.05 7.16
CA VAL A 630 -36.85 16.37 8.33
C VAL A 630 -35.71 15.63 9.06
N VAL A 631 -35.47 15.97 10.32
CA VAL A 631 -34.36 15.41 11.14
C VAL A 631 -34.82 14.88 12.50
N ASP A 632 -36.07 15.14 12.88
CA ASP A 632 -36.60 14.96 14.23
C ASP A 632 -37.79 13.98 14.31
N ASP A 633 -38.17 13.34 13.20
CA ASP A 633 -39.22 12.31 13.16
C ASP A 633 -38.72 10.93 13.64
N HIS A 634 -38.20 10.94 14.87
CA HIS A 634 -37.70 9.77 15.58
C HIS A 634 -38.82 8.75 15.86
N GLU A 635 -40.07 9.17 16.05
CA GLU A 635 -41.19 8.26 16.29
C GLU A 635 -41.43 7.30 15.13
N ARG A 636 -41.14 7.74 13.89
CA ARG A 636 -41.33 6.96 12.67
C ARG A 636 -40.01 6.50 12.05
N SER A 637 -38.88 6.91 12.61
CA SER A 637 -37.53 6.69 12.09
C SER A 637 -37.39 7.15 10.63
N VAL A 638 -37.93 8.33 10.34
CA VAL A 638 -37.89 8.96 9.01
C VAL A 638 -36.85 10.07 9.00
N PHE A 639 -36.03 10.08 7.96
CA PHE A 639 -35.02 11.11 7.72
C PHE A 639 -35.18 11.63 6.30
N ILE A 640 -35.21 12.96 6.14
CA ILE A 640 -35.28 13.58 4.83
C ILE A 640 -34.30 14.74 4.76
N PHE A 641 -33.43 14.73 3.75
CA PHE A 641 -32.51 15.81 3.48
C PHE A 641 -32.43 16.11 1.99
N VAL A 642 -31.84 17.24 1.65
CA VAL A 642 -31.55 17.62 0.27
C VAL A 642 -30.04 17.76 0.07
N ARG A 643 -29.57 17.28 -1.10
CA ARG A 643 -28.21 17.46 -1.61
C ARG A 643 -28.19 18.47 -2.74
N ARG A 644 -27.10 19.24 -2.86
CA ARG A 644 -26.96 20.31 -3.86
C ARG A 644 -25.64 20.27 -4.61
N ASP A 645 -25.68 20.71 -5.86
CA ASP A 645 -24.49 21.03 -6.64
C ASP A 645 -24.26 22.56 -6.72
N LYS A 646 -23.14 22.98 -7.32
CA LYS A 646 -22.79 24.40 -7.48
C LYS A 646 -23.76 25.17 -8.37
N ALA A 647 -24.51 24.48 -9.23
CA ALA A 647 -25.54 25.08 -10.09
C ALA A 647 -26.90 25.23 -9.40
N GLY A 648 -27.06 24.69 -8.19
CA GLY A 648 -28.30 24.73 -7.41
C GLY A 648 -29.28 23.62 -7.74
N ASN A 649 -28.87 22.59 -8.49
CA ASN A 649 -29.70 21.41 -8.71
C ASN A 649 -29.83 20.63 -7.40
N GLU A 650 -31.04 20.15 -7.11
CA GLU A 650 -31.37 19.49 -5.85
C GLU A 650 -31.74 18.02 -6.04
N ILE A 651 -31.29 17.19 -5.10
CA ILE A 651 -31.76 15.82 -4.90
C ILE A 651 -32.26 15.67 -3.48
N ILE A 652 -33.55 15.35 -3.34
CA ILE A 652 -34.16 15.03 -2.05
C ILE A 652 -33.98 13.55 -1.78
N VAL A 653 -33.52 13.22 -0.58
CA VAL A 653 -33.29 11.85 -0.13
C VAL A 653 -34.20 11.62 1.06
N ALA A 654 -35.13 10.66 0.95
CA ALA A 654 -36.10 10.34 1.98
C ALA A 654 -35.97 8.87 2.38
N SER A 655 -35.67 8.61 3.65
CA SER A 655 -35.44 7.26 4.18
C SER A 655 -36.45 6.92 5.27
N ASN A 656 -37.10 5.76 5.15
CA ASN A 656 -37.95 5.16 6.18
C ASN A 656 -37.27 3.89 6.70
N PHE A 657 -36.73 3.96 7.91
CA PHE A 657 -36.06 2.82 8.53
C PHE A 657 -37.00 2.00 9.42
N THR A 658 -38.30 1.93 9.09
CA THR A 658 -39.24 0.97 9.70
C THR A 658 -39.99 0.16 8.65
N PRO A 659 -40.45 -1.06 8.96
CA PRO A 659 -41.23 -1.88 8.02
C PRO A 659 -42.66 -1.39 7.83
N VAL A 660 -43.04 -0.26 8.47
CA VAL A 660 -44.37 0.33 8.31
C VAL A 660 -44.32 1.36 7.19
N PRO A 661 -45.03 1.17 6.06
CA PRO A 661 -45.11 2.17 5.00
C PRO A 661 -45.79 3.45 5.50
N ARG A 662 -45.37 4.61 5.00
CA ARG A 662 -45.97 5.92 5.35
C ARG A 662 -46.63 6.50 4.11
N HIS A 663 -47.95 6.39 4.04
CA HIS A 663 -48.73 7.00 2.96
C HIS A 663 -49.01 8.47 3.27
N ASN A 664 -49.08 9.29 2.21
CA ASN A 664 -49.35 10.73 2.32
C ASN A 664 -48.42 11.44 3.32
N TYR A 665 -47.16 10.98 3.41
CA TYR A 665 -46.16 11.57 4.28
C TYR A 665 -45.77 12.93 3.72
N ARG A 666 -46.06 14.00 4.46
CA ARG A 666 -45.89 15.38 4.00
C ARG A 666 -44.69 16.04 4.65
N PHE A 667 -43.82 16.63 3.83
CA PHE A 667 -42.65 17.40 4.30
C PHE A 667 -42.40 18.63 3.42
N GLY A 668 -41.82 19.67 4.02
CA GLY A 668 -41.52 20.92 3.34
C GLY A 668 -40.32 20.80 2.39
N ILE A 669 -40.36 21.52 1.27
CA ILE A 669 -39.27 21.57 0.29
C ILE A 669 -38.89 23.02 -0.05
N ASN A 670 -37.67 23.22 -0.53
CA ASN A 670 -37.13 24.55 -0.82
C ASN A 670 -37.57 25.08 -2.18
N GLN A 671 -37.68 24.20 -3.18
CA GLN A 671 -37.99 24.58 -4.55
C GLN A 671 -39.30 23.92 -5.05
N PRO A 672 -40.33 24.67 -5.46
CA PRO A 672 -41.53 24.08 -6.04
C PRO A 672 -41.25 23.48 -7.42
N GLY A 673 -42.06 22.52 -7.83
CA GLY A 673 -42.02 21.91 -9.15
C GLY A 673 -42.38 20.43 -9.14
N ARG A 674 -42.05 19.77 -10.26
CA ARG A 674 -42.19 18.33 -10.44
C ARG A 674 -40.88 17.65 -10.05
N TRP A 675 -41.00 16.55 -9.33
CA TRP A 675 -39.88 15.79 -8.79
C TRP A 675 -39.99 14.34 -9.26
N ARG A 676 -39.02 13.87 -10.02
CA ARG A 676 -38.95 12.49 -10.51
C ARG A 676 -38.35 11.59 -9.44
N GLU A 677 -38.98 10.44 -9.20
CA GLU A 677 -38.43 9.35 -8.40
C GLU A 677 -37.29 8.68 -9.17
N GLU A 678 -36.06 9.12 -8.89
CA GLU A 678 -34.84 8.65 -9.55
C GLU A 678 -34.43 7.26 -9.07
N LEU A 679 -34.60 7.03 -7.77
CA LEU A 679 -34.27 5.79 -7.10
C LEU A 679 -35.34 5.47 -6.08
N ASN A 680 -35.74 4.20 -6.03
CA ASN A 680 -36.55 3.65 -4.94
C ASN A 680 -36.01 2.25 -4.60
N THR A 681 -35.40 2.13 -3.42
CA THR A 681 -34.78 0.87 -2.99
C THR A 681 -35.79 -0.25 -2.70
N ASP A 682 -37.09 0.05 -2.68
CA ASP A 682 -38.19 -0.91 -2.57
C ASP A 682 -38.77 -1.35 -3.93
N SER A 683 -38.23 -0.87 -5.05
CA SER A 683 -38.64 -1.32 -6.37
C SER A 683 -38.55 -2.85 -6.52
N MET A 684 -39.51 -3.45 -7.22
CA MET A 684 -39.43 -4.88 -7.58
C MET A 684 -38.19 -5.21 -8.41
N HIS A 685 -37.58 -4.22 -9.08
CA HIS A 685 -36.30 -4.38 -9.77
C HIS A 685 -35.18 -4.82 -8.83
N TYR A 686 -35.24 -4.40 -7.56
CA TYR A 686 -34.32 -4.78 -6.49
C TYR A 686 -34.92 -5.82 -5.53
N HIS A 687 -36.02 -6.46 -5.92
CA HIS A 687 -36.82 -7.38 -5.10
C HIS A 687 -37.41 -6.76 -3.82
N GLY A 688 -37.82 -5.49 -3.87
CA GLY A 688 -38.67 -4.90 -2.84
C GLY A 688 -40.16 -5.17 -3.07
N SER A 689 -41.02 -4.54 -2.25
CA SER A 689 -42.48 -4.69 -2.30
C SER A 689 -43.14 -3.87 -3.43
N ASN A 690 -42.36 -3.01 -4.09
CA ASN A 690 -42.77 -2.12 -5.17
C ASN A 690 -43.72 -1.01 -4.73
N ALA A 691 -43.73 -0.64 -3.45
CA ALA A 691 -44.40 0.57 -3.00
C ALA A 691 -43.59 1.80 -3.45
N GLY A 692 -44.26 2.88 -3.84
CA GLY A 692 -43.61 4.07 -4.38
C GLY A 692 -44.60 5.13 -4.84
N ASN A 693 -44.14 6.06 -5.67
CA ASN A 693 -44.91 7.27 -6.01
C ASN A 693 -45.36 7.36 -7.47
N GLY A 694 -45.25 6.29 -8.25
CA GLY A 694 -45.68 6.29 -9.66
C GLY A 694 -44.78 7.11 -10.59
N GLY A 695 -43.53 7.37 -10.18
CA GLY A 695 -42.46 7.93 -11.02
C GLY A 695 -42.27 9.44 -10.90
N VAL A 696 -43.32 10.24 -10.71
CA VAL A 696 -43.21 11.71 -10.53
C VAL A 696 -44.19 12.18 -9.46
N VAL A 697 -43.73 13.08 -8.59
CA VAL A 697 -44.53 13.78 -7.59
C VAL A 697 -44.48 15.28 -7.81
N GLU A 698 -45.59 15.98 -7.57
CA GLU A 698 -45.70 17.42 -7.75
C GLU A 698 -45.78 18.12 -6.39
N SER A 699 -45.07 19.24 -6.24
CA SER A 699 -45.14 20.05 -5.03
C SER A 699 -46.45 20.82 -4.95
N GLU A 700 -47.01 20.92 -3.76
CA GLU A 700 -48.22 21.70 -3.50
C GLU A 700 -47.87 22.94 -2.66
N PRO A 701 -48.59 24.08 -2.83
CA PRO A 701 -48.43 25.28 -2.01
C PRO A 701 -49.06 25.11 -0.61
N VAL A 702 -48.68 24.03 0.07
CA VAL A 702 -49.12 23.68 1.43
C VAL A 702 -47.92 23.78 2.34
N ALA A 703 -47.97 24.69 3.31
CA ALA A 703 -46.85 24.93 4.22
C ALA A 703 -46.58 23.71 5.12
N SER A 704 -45.30 23.34 5.26
CA SER A 704 -44.85 22.24 6.10
C SER A 704 -43.38 22.42 6.48
N HIS A 705 -42.97 22.01 7.69
CA HIS A 705 -41.58 22.09 8.18
C HIS A 705 -40.92 23.46 7.90
N GLY A 706 -41.65 24.55 8.16
CA GLY A 706 -41.17 25.92 7.98
C GLY A 706 -41.06 26.42 6.53
N ARG A 707 -41.53 25.66 5.54
CA ARG A 707 -41.43 25.97 4.10
C ARG A 707 -42.80 26.18 3.47
N GLN A 708 -42.86 26.99 2.40
CA GLN A 708 -44.13 27.38 1.75
C GLN A 708 -44.75 26.27 0.87
N HIS A 709 -43.91 25.42 0.30
CA HIS A 709 -44.32 24.27 -0.51
C HIS A 709 -43.94 22.96 0.17
N SER A 710 -44.68 21.90 -0.13
CA SER A 710 -44.43 20.55 0.37
C SER A 710 -44.70 19.48 -0.68
N LEU A 711 -44.12 18.30 -0.46
CA LEU A 711 -44.47 17.06 -1.16
C LEU A 711 -45.29 16.18 -0.22
N SER A 712 -46.22 15.43 -0.78
CA SER A 712 -46.94 14.34 -0.10
C SER A 712 -46.65 13.05 -0.82
N ILE A 713 -45.82 12.19 -0.21
CA ILE A 713 -45.31 10.98 -0.85
C ILE A 713 -45.68 9.73 -0.05
N THR A 714 -45.65 8.59 -0.72
CA THR A 714 -45.55 7.29 -0.07
C THR A 714 -44.07 7.00 0.22
N LEU A 715 -43.73 6.84 1.50
CA LEU A 715 -42.46 6.26 1.92
C LEU A 715 -42.63 4.74 2.05
N PRO A 716 -41.95 3.93 1.22
CA PRO A 716 -42.04 2.48 1.27
C PRO A 716 -41.47 1.93 2.59
N PRO A 717 -41.79 0.68 2.95
CA PRO A 717 -41.27 0.06 4.16
C PRO A 717 -39.77 -0.27 4.00
N LEU A 718 -38.94 0.10 4.99
CA LEU A 718 -37.50 -0.16 4.98
C LEU A 718 -36.85 0.24 3.65
N ALA A 719 -36.95 1.52 3.29
CA ALA A 719 -36.54 2.00 1.98
C ALA A 719 -36.00 3.42 2.01
N THR A 720 -35.20 3.72 1.00
CA THR A 720 -34.70 5.06 0.68
C THR A 720 -35.15 5.43 -0.73
N ILE A 721 -35.69 6.63 -0.88
CA ILE A 721 -36.11 7.21 -2.15
C ILE A 721 -35.25 8.43 -2.45
N TRP A 722 -34.83 8.57 -3.71
CA TRP A 722 -34.21 9.80 -4.22
C TRP A 722 -35.16 10.47 -5.21
N LEU A 723 -35.39 11.77 -5.02
CA LEU A 723 -36.21 12.60 -5.89
C LEU A 723 -35.34 13.68 -6.53
N VAL A 724 -35.32 13.75 -7.85
CA VAL A 724 -34.63 14.79 -8.63
C VAL A 724 -35.64 15.79 -9.17
N ARG A 725 -35.33 17.08 -9.12
CA ARG A 725 -36.21 18.11 -9.70
C ARG A 725 -36.17 18.01 -11.23
N GLU A 726 -37.33 17.99 -11.89
CA GLU A 726 -37.40 18.14 -13.35
C GLU A 726 -37.06 19.59 -13.74
N ALA A 727 -36.31 19.74 -14.83
CA ALA A 727 -35.85 21.04 -15.34
C ALA A 727 -36.99 21.94 -15.86
#